data_AF-A0A517TXC0-F1
#
_entry.id   AF-A0A517TXC0-F1
#
_cell.length_a   1.000
_cell.length_b   1.000
_cell.length_c   1.000
_cell.angle_alpha   90.00
_cell.angle_beta   90.00
_cell.angle_gamma   90.00
#
_symmetry.space_group_name_H-M   'P 1'
#
loop_
_entity.id
_entity.type
_entity.pdbx_description
1 polymer ?
#
loop_
_entity_poly.entity_id
_entity_poly.type
_entity_poly.pdbx_seq_one_letter_code
_entity_poly.pdbx_strand_id
1 'polypeptide(L)'
;MKIHCCILTVGLLAAAPSLVLAKTSSAPGDAPTGQSEIVADVASLAVYPSEIILDDGDDYQGVVAVATRANGVTIDVTDQVEWLVEGAARLEGNRLLPVADGATVLRASYGTHQAEAPVKVVGVANHPPVSFRHDVMPIFLRGGCNAGGCHGSSRGKDGFRLSLFGFDPAGDYFRLTREQAVRRLNLSIPEESLLYTKVTGKVPHTGGKTFEPDSVHAKTLLDWVAAGAQSDVASAPTVTKVELFPLRVVMEGEGVKQRFIAVAHYSDGRTRDIGDLALFMSNNESSAAIDADGLATAGARGEAFVMARFDTHTVGSQTLVLPKGAEFTPTEETPVNYIDELVGAKLRTIRINPSGVCSDEEFLRRVSIDVVGRLPTRDEYDVFMNDSNPQKRAQKIDELLERKEFAEIWALKWSELLMVKSVPNRVEYKPMFLYSQWITRQIAGGVPLDEMVRKLLGASGGSFSSPAVNFYQIEETTQKTAENVAQVFLGTRLQCAQCHNHPFDRWTMDDYYSFTAFFSQIGRKTAEDYRETIIFDQRSGEATHLVDGRPMKPKFLGDAEPDVSTRDRRAVLADWITSPENPYFAVNVANRVWAHFMGVGIIEPVDDVRVSNPASNPDLHAKLGAKLIEYKYDLRQLVRDICNSHAYQRSSEPNDTNAADSRNFAKAQVRRIPAEVLLDCLCAVTGAQEKYPGLPMGARAVQIADGGLSTYFLTTFGRAPRTTVCACEPKTEPTLSQALHLLNGSAVHDKINEGKIVETMLEAGKKPSEVVDEIYVRSLGRKPTPEESQRIAELYGTAEKPVAELQDVFWAVLNSREFLFNK
;
A
#
# COMPACT_ATOMS: atom_id res chain seq x y z
N MET A 1 12.36 10.03 49.88
CA MET A 1 12.30 10.31 51.33
C MET A 1 10.85 10.65 51.69
N LYS A 2 10.38 10.15 52.83
CA LYS A 2 9.00 9.86 53.25
C LYS A 2 8.00 11.04 53.23
N ILE A 3 6.74 10.77 52.83
CA ILE A 3 5.54 11.46 53.35
C ILE A 3 4.44 10.40 53.61
N HIS A 4 3.65 10.68 54.65
CA HIS A 4 2.86 9.79 55.49
C HIS A 4 1.56 9.21 54.90
N CYS A 5 1.18 8.09 55.51
CA CYS A 5 -0.05 7.31 55.41
C CYS A 5 -1.21 7.98 56.18
N CYS A 6 -2.43 7.94 55.63
CA CYS A 6 -3.68 8.00 56.38
C CYS A 6 -4.71 7.06 55.72
N ILE A 7 -5.22 6.14 56.53
CA ILE A 7 -6.24 5.14 56.23
C ILE A 7 -7.62 5.74 56.52
N LEU A 8 -8.59 5.51 55.64
CA LEU A 8 -10.01 5.59 55.98
C LEU A 8 -10.82 4.58 55.16
N THR A 9 -11.50 3.72 55.90
CA THR A 9 -12.31 2.56 55.51
C THR A 9 -13.74 2.98 55.17
N VAL A 10 -14.31 2.54 54.04
CA VAL A 10 -15.77 2.40 53.83
C VAL A 10 -16.03 1.18 52.94
N GLY A 11 -16.97 0.33 53.36
CA GLY A 11 -17.16 -1.04 52.89
C GLY A 11 -17.89 -1.26 51.57
N LEU A 12 -17.62 -2.42 50.97
CA LEU A 12 -18.34 -3.01 49.84
C LEU A 12 -19.57 -3.78 50.33
N LEU A 13 -20.75 -3.48 49.75
CA LEU A 13 -21.89 -4.39 49.76
C LEU A 13 -21.84 -5.28 48.51
N ALA A 14 -21.90 -6.59 48.72
CA ALA A 14 -22.11 -7.60 47.69
C ALA A 14 -23.60 -7.96 47.62
N ALA A 15 -24.15 -8.08 46.41
CA ALA A 15 -25.46 -8.68 46.16
C ALA A 15 -25.32 -9.75 45.06
N ALA A 16 -25.72 -10.98 45.40
CA ALA A 16 -25.71 -12.16 44.53
C ALA A 16 -26.97 -12.21 43.64
N PRO A 17 -26.93 -12.85 42.45
CA PRO A 17 -28.13 -13.16 41.70
C PRO A 17 -28.64 -14.57 42.06
N SER A 18 -29.93 -14.67 42.35
CA SER A 18 -30.66 -15.91 42.62
C SER A 18 -31.07 -16.62 41.33
N LEU A 19 -30.80 -17.92 41.25
CA LEU A 19 -31.41 -18.82 40.26
C LEU A 19 -32.90 -19.03 40.56
N VAL A 20 -33.75 -18.89 39.54
CA VAL A 20 -35.12 -19.39 39.54
C VAL A 20 -35.21 -20.50 38.50
N LEU A 21 -35.43 -21.74 38.97
CA LEU A 21 -35.85 -22.87 38.14
C LEU A 21 -37.32 -22.70 37.76
N ALA A 22 -37.62 -22.78 36.46
CA ALA A 22 -38.97 -23.08 35.97
C ALA A 22 -38.92 -24.33 35.08
N LYS A 23 -39.51 -25.42 35.57
CA LYS A 23 -39.88 -26.59 34.77
C LYS A 23 -41.09 -26.23 33.90
N THR A 24 -41.04 -26.51 32.60
CA THR A 24 -42.25 -26.76 31.81
C THR A 24 -42.02 -27.90 30.82
N SER A 25 -43.04 -28.75 30.73
CA SER A 25 -43.13 -29.98 29.94
C SER A 25 -43.23 -29.72 28.44
N SER A 26 -42.52 -30.50 27.63
CA SER A 26 -42.73 -30.56 26.18
C SER A 26 -43.90 -31.49 25.83
N ALA A 27 -44.92 -30.90 25.20
CA ALA A 27 -45.85 -31.61 24.32
C ALA A 27 -45.40 -31.36 22.86
N PRO A 28 -45.67 -32.28 21.91
CA PRO A 28 -45.16 -32.17 20.54
C PRO A 28 -45.98 -31.12 19.78
N GLY A 29 -45.32 -30.06 19.30
CA GLY A 29 -45.93 -29.00 18.51
C GLY A 29 -45.05 -28.68 17.31
N ASP A 30 -45.58 -29.03 16.14
CA ASP A 30 -45.34 -28.55 14.78
C ASP A 30 -43.91 -28.20 14.31
N ALA A 31 -43.48 -28.95 13.30
CA ALA A 31 -42.29 -28.68 12.50
C ALA A 31 -42.39 -27.30 11.80
N PRO A 32 -41.35 -26.46 11.84
CA PRO A 32 -41.33 -25.23 11.08
C PRO A 32 -41.08 -25.55 9.59
N THR A 33 -42.14 -25.61 8.80
CA THR A 33 -42.07 -25.45 7.34
C THR A 33 -41.79 -23.98 7.03
N GLY A 34 -40.53 -23.57 7.11
CA GLY A 34 -40.08 -22.26 6.64
C GLY A 34 -39.51 -22.37 5.23
N GLN A 35 -40.32 -22.09 4.21
CA GLN A 35 -39.77 -21.68 2.91
C GLN A 35 -39.06 -20.34 3.15
N SER A 36 -37.74 -20.31 2.99
CA SER A 36 -36.93 -19.09 3.12
C SER A 36 -37.44 -18.06 2.10
N GLU A 37 -37.79 -16.85 2.54
CA GLU A 37 -38.21 -15.77 1.64
C GLU A 37 -37.06 -15.46 0.66
N ILE A 38 -37.32 -15.65 -0.63
CA ILE A 38 -36.38 -15.28 -1.70
C ILE A 38 -36.21 -13.77 -1.70
N VAL A 39 -34.97 -13.30 -1.65
CA VAL A 39 -34.66 -11.88 -1.71
C VAL A 39 -35.06 -11.32 -3.08
N ALA A 40 -35.76 -10.19 -3.10
CA ALA A 40 -36.14 -9.50 -4.34
C ALA A 40 -34.92 -8.97 -5.12
N ASP A 41 -35.09 -8.76 -6.43
CA ASP A 41 -34.13 -8.12 -7.35
C ASP A 41 -32.78 -8.84 -7.54
N VAL A 42 -32.76 -10.17 -7.40
CA VAL A 42 -31.60 -10.99 -7.78
C VAL A 42 -31.39 -10.93 -9.29
N ALA A 43 -30.16 -10.61 -9.70
CA ALA A 43 -29.73 -10.57 -11.09
C ALA A 43 -28.97 -11.83 -11.50
N SER A 44 -28.17 -12.40 -10.58
CA SER A 44 -27.41 -13.63 -10.84
C SER A 44 -27.15 -14.45 -9.56
N LEU A 45 -26.86 -15.73 -9.75
CA LEU A 45 -26.43 -16.68 -8.71
C LEU A 45 -25.10 -17.30 -9.14
N ALA A 46 -24.16 -17.46 -8.21
CA ALA A 46 -22.88 -18.15 -8.43
C ALA A 46 -22.61 -19.15 -7.29
N VAL A 47 -21.93 -20.25 -7.62
CA VAL A 47 -21.44 -21.25 -6.65
C VAL A 47 -19.92 -21.22 -6.67
N TYR A 48 -19.32 -21.27 -5.48
CA TYR A 48 -17.88 -21.28 -5.29
C TYR A 48 -17.42 -22.50 -4.48
N PRO A 49 -16.28 -23.11 -4.83
CA PRO A 49 -15.51 -22.85 -6.05
C PRO A 49 -16.29 -23.28 -7.31
N SER A 50 -15.95 -22.70 -8.47
CA SER A 50 -16.68 -22.95 -9.73
C SER A 50 -16.38 -24.30 -10.37
N GLU A 51 -15.36 -25.01 -9.87
CA GLU A 51 -14.99 -26.38 -10.22
C GLU A 51 -14.46 -27.05 -8.95
N ILE A 52 -14.81 -28.34 -8.76
CA ILE A 52 -14.47 -29.10 -7.57
C ILE A 52 -13.80 -30.41 -7.99
N ILE A 53 -12.64 -30.69 -7.39
CA ILE A 53 -11.96 -31.99 -7.50
C ILE A 53 -11.81 -32.53 -6.08
N LEU A 54 -12.27 -33.77 -5.87
CA LEU A 54 -12.08 -34.54 -4.63
C LEU A 54 -11.13 -35.70 -4.96
N ASP A 55 -9.93 -35.68 -4.37
CA ASP A 55 -8.79 -36.48 -4.83
C ASP A 55 -8.55 -37.78 -4.04
N ASP A 56 -9.23 -37.97 -2.91
CA ASP A 56 -9.18 -39.19 -2.10
C ASP A 56 -10.46 -39.39 -1.26
N GLY A 57 -10.53 -40.48 -0.48
CA GLY A 57 -11.69 -40.85 0.33
C GLY A 57 -11.91 -40.03 1.60
N ASP A 58 -10.90 -39.29 2.06
CA ASP A 58 -10.96 -38.42 3.25
C ASP A 58 -11.13 -36.94 2.88
N ASP A 59 -11.12 -36.63 1.58
CA ASP A 59 -11.21 -35.27 1.05
C ASP A 59 -12.59 -34.64 1.25
N TYR A 60 -12.63 -33.30 1.24
CA TYR A 60 -13.86 -32.54 1.29
C TYR A 60 -13.70 -31.17 0.62
N GLN A 61 -14.82 -30.61 0.15
CA GLN A 61 -14.86 -29.25 -0.36
C GLN A 61 -16.04 -28.48 0.24
N GLY A 62 -15.75 -27.41 0.99
CA GLY A 62 -16.76 -26.44 1.36
C GLY A 62 -17.32 -25.74 0.12
N VAL A 63 -18.62 -25.43 0.13
CA VAL A 63 -19.29 -24.70 -0.96
C VAL A 63 -20.03 -23.48 -0.44
N VAL A 64 -20.03 -22.41 -1.23
CA VAL A 64 -20.74 -21.15 -0.94
C VAL A 64 -21.53 -20.74 -2.17
N ALA A 65 -22.81 -20.39 -1.96
CA ALA A 65 -23.65 -19.81 -3.00
C ALA A 65 -23.85 -18.30 -2.73
N VAL A 66 -23.57 -17.47 -3.73
CA VAL A 66 -23.69 -16.01 -3.65
C VAL A 66 -24.68 -15.51 -4.69
N ALA A 67 -25.75 -14.85 -4.24
CA ALA A 67 -26.68 -14.13 -5.10
C ALA A 67 -26.23 -12.67 -5.24
N THR A 68 -26.27 -12.14 -6.45
CA THR A 68 -25.96 -10.72 -6.73
C THR A 68 -27.23 -9.99 -7.15
N ARG A 69 -27.59 -8.92 -6.46
CA ARG A 69 -28.71 -8.04 -6.83
C ARG A 69 -28.37 -7.16 -8.03
N ALA A 70 -29.38 -6.63 -8.70
CA ALA A 70 -29.20 -5.70 -9.83
C ALA A 70 -28.35 -4.45 -9.50
N ASN A 71 -28.33 -4.02 -8.23
CA ASN A 71 -27.52 -2.91 -7.74
C ASN A 71 -26.08 -3.30 -7.32
N GLY A 72 -25.66 -4.55 -7.60
CA GLY A 72 -24.32 -5.06 -7.30
C GLY A 72 -24.10 -5.58 -5.88
N VAL A 73 -25.10 -5.51 -4.99
CA VAL A 73 -25.00 -6.08 -3.63
C VAL A 73 -24.96 -7.61 -3.73
N THR A 74 -24.03 -8.22 -3.00
CA THR A 74 -23.86 -9.67 -2.91
C THR A 74 -24.44 -10.20 -1.60
N ILE A 75 -25.05 -11.37 -1.65
CA ILE A 75 -25.71 -12.00 -0.51
C ILE A 75 -25.27 -13.46 -0.46
N ASP A 76 -24.75 -13.89 0.69
CA ASP A 76 -24.56 -15.31 0.98
C ASP A 76 -25.93 -15.98 1.14
N VAL A 77 -26.27 -16.84 0.16
CA VAL A 77 -27.53 -17.59 0.11
C VAL A 77 -27.28 -19.09 0.31
N THR A 78 -26.10 -19.48 0.80
CA THR A 78 -25.66 -20.89 0.93
C THR A 78 -26.66 -21.77 1.69
N ASP A 79 -27.24 -21.23 2.77
CA ASP A 79 -28.22 -21.94 3.60
C ASP A 79 -29.67 -21.86 3.05
N GLN A 80 -29.87 -21.10 1.97
CA GLN A 80 -31.18 -20.78 1.40
C GLN A 80 -31.39 -21.40 0.01
N VAL A 81 -30.31 -21.78 -0.67
CA VAL A 81 -30.40 -22.48 -1.95
C VAL A 81 -30.80 -23.94 -1.75
N GLU A 82 -31.54 -24.46 -2.71
CA GLU A 82 -31.75 -25.90 -2.84
C GLU A 82 -30.55 -26.52 -3.55
N TRP A 83 -29.79 -27.33 -2.82
CA TRP A 83 -28.64 -28.06 -3.34
C TRP A 83 -29.06 -29.41 -3.91
N LEU A 84 -28.60 -29.73 -5.12
CA LEU A 84 -28.76 -31.04 -5.74
C LEU A 84 -27.40 -31.57 -6.21
N VAL A 85 -27.04 -32.75 -5.73
CA VAL A 85 -25.89 -33.53 -6.20
C VAL A 85 -26.19 -35.01 -6.01
N GLU A 86 -25.90 -35.82 -7.02
CA GLU A 86 -26.16 -37.26 -7.01
C GLU A 86 -24.95 -38.05 -7.57
N GLY A 87 -24.81 -39.30 -7.17
CA GLY A 87 -23.81 -40.21 -7.70
C GLY A 87 -22.46 -40.11 -6.99
N ALA A 88 -21.48 -39.49 -7.65
CA ALA A 88 -20.06 -39.53 -7.26
C ALA A 88 -19.75 -38.80 -5.93
N ALA A 89 -20.58 -37.82 -5.55
CA ALA A 89 -20.41 -37.02 -4.35
C ALA A 89 -21.75 -36.81 -3.62
N ARG A 90 -21.69 -36.42 -2.35
CA ARG A 90 -22.85 -36.07 -1.52
C ARG A 90 -22.57 -34.81 -0.71
N LEU A 91 -23.61 -34.06 -0.39
CA LEU A 91 -23.50 -32.84 0.41
C LEU A 91 -23.94 -33.10 1.86
N GLU A 92 -23.11 -32.71 2.83
CA GLU A 92 -23.45 -32.64 4.26
C GLU A 92 -23.31 -31.20 4.75
N GLY A 93 -24.44 -30.54 5.05
CA GLY A 93 -24.43 -29.10 5.31
C GLY A 93 -23.95 -28.34 4.08
N ASN A 94 -22.85 -27.63 4.18
CA ASN A 94 -22.18 -26.96 3.05
C ASN A 94 -20.86 -27.64 2.65
N ARG A 95 -20.64 -28.90 3.04
CA ARG A 95 -19.44 -29.68 2.69
C ARG A 95 -19.78 -30.79 1.72
N LEU A 96 -19.11 -30.79 0.58
CA LEU A 96 -19.18 -31.84 -0.41
C LEU A 96 -18.16 -32.94 -0.08
N LEU A 97 -18.64 -34.19 -0.03
CA LEU A 97 -17.86 -35.36 0.34
C LEU A 97 -17.86 -36.40 -0.79
N PRO A 98 -16.76 -37.15 -0.96
CA PRO A 98 -16.65 -38.21 -1.95
C PRO A 98 -17.56 -39.40 -1.61
N VAL A 99 -18.11 -40.06 -2.63
CA VAL A 99 -18.93 -41.28 -2.50
C VAL A 99 -18.43 -42.40 -3.41
N ALA A 100 -18.15 -42.08 -4.68
CA ALA A 100 -17.62 -43.01 -5.65
C ALA A 100 -16.83 -42.26 -6.74
N ASP A 101 -15.81 -42.90 -7.30
CA ASP A 101 -15.06 -42.33 -8.42
C ASP A 101 -15.99 -42.02 -9.60
N GLY A 102 -15.85 -40.83 -10.20
CA GLY A 102 -16.67 -40.39 -11.32
C GLY A 102 -16.78 -38.88 -11.44
N ALA A 103 -17.61 -38.44 -12.38
CA ALA A 103 -17.97 -37.04 -12.54
C ALA A 103 -19.44 -36.84 -12.17
N THR A 104 -19.75 -35.73 -11.51
CA THR A 104 -21.11 -35.27 -11.23
C THR A 104 -21.15 -33.74 -11.30
N VAL A 105 -22.31 -33.13 -11.05
CA VAL A 105 -22.49 -31.68 -11.04
C VAL A 105 -23.22 -31.30 -9.77
N LEU A 106 -22.66 -30.37 -9.01
CA LEU A 106 -23.34 -29.72 -7.90
C LEU A 106 -24.19 -28.58 -8.45
N ARG A 107 -25.50 -28.61 -8.16
CA ARG A 107 -26.45 -27.59 -8.59
C ARG A 107 -27.00 -26.83 -7.39
N ALA A 108 -27.02 -25.51 -7.46
CA ALA A 108 -27.71 -24.64 -6.52
C ALA A 108 -28.89 -23.97 -7.23
N SER A 109 -30.08 -24.05 -6.62
CA SER A 109 -31.28 -23.33 -7.09
C SER A 109 -31.71 -22.28 -6.07
N TYR A 110 -31.90 -21.05 -6.51
CA TYR A 110 -32.41 -19.93 -5.70
C TYR A 110 -33.48 -19.16 -6.46
N GLY A 111 -34.75 -19.44 -6.14
CA GLY A 111 -35.88 -18.93 -6.93
C GLY A 111 -35.83 -19.41 -8.38
N THR A 112 -35.74 -18.49 -9.34
CA THR A 112 -35.62 -18.81 -10.77
C THR A 112 -34.17 -18.91 -11.26
N HIS A 113 -33.19 -18.62 -10.39
CA HIS A 113 -31.78 -18.65 -10.74
C HIS A 113 -31.17 -20.00 -10.37
N GLN A 114 -30.28 -20.48 -11.24
CA GLN A 114 -29.51 -21.69 -11.03
C GLN A 114 -28.03 -21.42 -11.29
N ALA A 115 -27.19 -22.13 -10.54
CA ALA A 115 -25.76 -22.15 -10.73
C ALA A 115 -25.25 -23.59 -10.58
N GLU A 116 -24.24 -23.94 -11.36
CA GLU A 116 -23.68 -25.28 -11.40
C GLU A 116 -22.16 -25.22 -11.18
N ALA A 117 -21.62 -26.23 -10.50
CA ALA A 117 -20.19 -26.48 -10.39
C ALA A 117 -19.90 -27.95 -10.78
N PRO A 118 -19.10 -28.22 -11.83
CA PRO A 118 -18.64 -29.56 -12.13
C PRO A 118 -17.83 -30.13 -10.95
N VAL A 119 -18.08 -31.41 -10.64
CA VAL A 119 -17.43 -32.16 -9.57
C VAL A 119 -16.77 -33.39 -10.17
N LYS A 120 -15.48 -33.56 -9.92
CA LYS A 120 -14.74 -34.77 -10.25
C LYS A 120 -14.28 -35.45 -8.97
N VAL A 121 -14.61 -36.72 -8.81
CA VAL A 121 -14.19 -37.54 -7.66
C VAL A 121 -13.26 -38.64 -8.17
N VAL A 122 -12.09 -38.75 -7.58
CA VAL A 122 -11.09 -39.78 -7.90
C VAL A 122 -10.50 -40.37 -6.64
N GLY A 123 -10.10 -41.63 -6.68
CA GLY A 123 -9.34 -42.23 -5.60
C GLY A 123 -10.12 -42.42 -4.30
N VAL A 124 -11.44 -42.60 -4.32
CA VAL A 124 -12.26 -42.75 -3.09
C VAL A 124 -11.79 -43.88 -2.17
N ALA A 125 -11.17 -44.93 -2.72
CA ALA A 125 -10.62 -46.03 -1.92
C ALA A 125 -9.27 -45.70 -1.24
N ASN A 126 -8.65 -44.58 -1.60
CA ASN A 126 -7.37 -44.15 -1.06
C ASN A 126 -7.61 -43.29 0.18
N HIS A 127 -6.86 -43.57 1.24
CA HIS A 127 -6.84 -42.80 2.48
C HIS A 127 -5.38 -42.47 2.80
N PRO A 128 -4.85 -41.33 2.30
CA PRO A 128 -3.44 -41.00 2.45
C PRO A 128 -3.06 -40.82 3.92
N PRO A 129 -1.82 -41.19 4.32
CA PRO A 129 -1.35 -40.92 5.68
C PRO A 129 -1.20 -39.42 5.92
N VAL A 130 -1.24 -39.01 7.19
CA VAL A 130 -1.05 -37.62 7.60
C VAL A 130 0.30 -37.08 7.09
N SER A 131 0.22 -36.02 6.29
CA SER A 131 1.35 -35.29 5.72
C SER A 131 1.94 -34.34 6.76
N PHE A 132 3.26 -34.38 6.96
CA PHE A 132 3.90 -33.36 7.79
C PHE A 132 3.81 -31.99 7.10
N ARG A 133 4.05 -31.94 5.79
CA ARG A 133 4.04 -30.70 5.01
C ARG A 133 2.65 -30.07 4.91
N HIS A 134 1.62 -30.86 4.61
CA HIS A 134 0.29 -30.35 4.25
C HIS A 134 -0.73 -30.40 5.40
N ASP A 135 -0.52 -31.22 6.42
CA ASP A 135 -1.47 -31.34 7.53
C ASP A 135 -0.88 -30.80 8.84
N VAL A 136 0.34 -31.22 9.20
CA VAL A 136 0.96 -30.84 10.49
C VAL A 136 1.49 -29.42 10.49
N MET A 137 2.22 -29.02 9.45
CA MET A 137 2.83 -27.69 9.40
C MET A 137 1.80 -26.56 9.42
N PRO A 138 0.70 -26.61 8.65
CA PRO A 138 -0.31 -25.55 8.67
C PRO A 138 -1.04 -25.43 10.00
N ILE A 139 -1.15 -26.51 10.80
CA ILE A 139 -1.72 -26.44 12.16
C ILE A 139 -0.96 -25.44 13.04
N PHE A 140 0.37 -25.34 12.91
CA PHE A 140 1.16 -24.37 13.67
C PHE A 140 0.92 -22.93 13.24
N LEU A 141 0.66 -22.71 11.95
CA LEU A 141 0.25 -21.41 11.42
C LEU A 141 -1.14 -21.03 11.94
N ARG A 142 -2.10 -21.94 11.76
CA ARG A 142 -3.48 -21.81 12.22
C ARG A 142 -3.58 -21.50 13.71
N GLY A 143 -2.83 -22.23 14.53
CA GLY A 143 -2.79 -22.05 15.97
C GLY A 143 -1.92 -20.89 16.46
N GLY A 144 -1.27 -20.15 15.56
CA GLY A 144 -0.35 -19.06 15.90
C GLY A 144 0.92 -19.50 16.64
N CYS A 145 1.20 -20.81 16.70
CA CYS A 145 2.36 -21.37 17.42
C CYS A 145 3.69 -20.89 16.81
N ASN A 146 3.73 -20.77 15.48
CA ASN A 146 4.89 -20.32 14.72
C ASN A 146 4.80 -18.82 14.33
N ALA A 147 4.00 -18.03 15.04
CA ALA A 147 3.95 -16.59 14.86
C ALA A 147 5.16 -15.89 15.52
N GLY A 148 5.47 -14.67 15.08
CA GLY A 148 6.61 -13.89 15.56
C GLY A 148 6.57 -13.54 17.06
N GLY A 149 5.40 -13.59 17.69
CA GLY A 149 5.24 -13.44 19.15
C GLY A 149 5.64 -14.69 19.95
N CYS A 150 5.73 -15.86 19.31
CA CYS A 150 5.90 -17.17 19.94
C CYS A 150 7.12 -17.92 19.37
N HIS A 151 6.97 -19.20 18.99
CA HIS A 151 8.09 -20.02 18.51
C HIS A 151 8.63 -19.58 17.15
N GLY A 152 7.87 -18.80 16.38
CA GLY A 152 8.31 -18.19 15.11
C GLY A 152 9.21 -16.97 15.25
N SER A 153 9.46 -16.50 16.47
CA SER A 153 10.42 -15.41 16.70
C SER A 153 11.85 -15.86 16.32
N SER A 154 12.72 -14.92 15.94
CA SER A 154 14.11 -15.23 15.57
C SER A 154 14.90 -15.98 16.66
N ARG A 155 14.54 -15.76 17.93
CA ARG A 155 15.11 -16.43 19.10
C ARG A 155 14.34 -17.67 19.55
N GLY A 156 13.16 -17.93 18.99
CA GLY A 156 12.22 -18.92 19.51
C GLY A 156 11.73 -18.61 20.93
N LYS A 157 11.16 -19.61 21.60
CA LYS A 157 10.82 -19.55 23.04
C LYS A 157 11.41 -20.76 23.74
N ASP A 158 12.10 -20.51 24.86
CA ASP A 158 12.67 -21.54 25.73
C ASP A 158 13.50 -22.62 25.00
N GLY A 159 14.26 -22.18 23.99
CA GLY A 159 15.11 -23.08 23.19
C GLY A 159 14.34 -23.92 22.15
N PHE A 160 13.09 -23.60 21.85
CA PHE A 160 12.34 -24.15 20.73
C PHE A 160 11.96 -23.06 19.73
N ARG A 161 12.44 -23.23 18.49
CA ARG A 161 12.20 -22.33 17.37
C ARG A 161 11.50 -23.08 16.24
N LEU A 162 10.46 -22.47 15.70
CA LEU A 162 9.86 -22.83 14.43
C LEU A 162 10.16 -21.72 13.43
N SER A 163 10.12 -22.04 12.14
CA SER A 163 10.17 -21.03 11.10
C SER A 163 8.93 -20.17 11.18
N LEU A 164 9.08 -18.86 10.96
CA LEU A 164 7.96 -17.94 10.98
C LEU A 164 6.92 -18.42 9.96
N PHE A 165 5.68 -18.65 10.39
CA PHE A 165 4.57 -19.08 9.52
C PHE A 165 4.79 -20.40 8.75
N GLY A 166 5.77 -21.23 9.12
CA GLY A 166 5.96 -22.57 8.55
C GLY A 166 6.75 -22.60 7.23
N PHE A 167 7.51 -21.55 6.96
CA PHE A 167 8.28 -21.36 5.72
C PHE A 167 9.48 -22.30 5.49
N ASP A 168 9.96 -22.98 6.53
CA ASP A 168 11.03 -23.98 6.44
C ASP A 168 10.53 -25.33 7.00
N PRO A 169 9.66 -26.07 6.28
CA PRO A 169 9.13 -27.33 6.77
C PRO A 169 10.22 -28.36 7.08
N ALA A 170 11.31 -28.39 6.29
CA ALA A 170 12.40 -29.33 6.50
C ALA A 170 13.13 -29.07 7.83
N GLY A 171 13.48 -27.81 8.09
CA GLY A 171 14.10 -27.42 9.35
C GLY A 171 13.14 -27.53 10.54
N ASP A 172 11.85 -27.24 10.36
CA ASP A 172 10.86 -27.36 11.42
C ASP A 172 10.59 -28.81 11.79
N TYR A 173 10.55 -29.71 10.81
CA TYR A 173 10.53 -31.15 11.06
C TYR A 173 11.73 -31.57 11.90
N PHE A 174 12.95 -31.14 11.54
CA PHE A 174 14.16 -31.43 12.30
C PHE A 174 14.09 -30.87 13.73
N ARG A 175 13.64 -29.63 13.91
CA ARG A 175 13.50 -28.98 15.21
C ARG A 175 12.47 -29.68 16.09
N LEU A 176 11.38 -30.15 15.52
CA LEU A 176 10.35 -30.92 16.23
C LEU A 176 10.84 -32.31 16.62
N THR A 177 11.52 -33.02 15.72
CA THR A 177 11.76 -34.46 15.85
C THR A 177 13.17 -34.84 16.32
N ARG A 178 14.20 -34.01 16.06
CA ARG A 178 15.61 -34.38 16.23
C ARG A 178 16.45 -33.43 17.07
N GLU A 179 16.23 -32.12 17.00
CA GLU A 179 17.11 -31.10 17.60
C GLU A 179 17.33 -31.28 19.12
N GLN A 180 16.32 -31.75 19.86
CA GLN A 180 16.45 -32.13 21.26
C GLN A 180 15.99 -33.58 21.50
N ALA A 181 16.40 -34.50 20.61
CA ALA A 181 16.04 -35.92 20.66
C ALA A 181 14.51 -36.12 20.88
N VAL A 182 14.10 -37.03 21.77
CA VAL A 182 12.69 -37.40 22.03
C VAL A 182 11.97 -36.47 23.02
N ARG A 183 12.51 -35.29 23.34
CA ARG A 183 11.92 -34.43 24.37
C ARG A 183 10.55 -33.85 23.95
N ARG A 184 10.33 -33.66 22.66
CA ARG A 184 9.14 -32.99 22.12
C ARG A 184 8.04 -33.95 21.69
N LEU A 185 8.44 -35.15 21.22
CA LEU A 185 7.55 -36.20 20.73
C LEU A 185 7.82 -37.51 21.48
N ASN A 186 6.75 -38.15 21.94
CA ASN A 186 6.78 -39.48 22.54
C ASN A 186 6.12 -40.47 21.55
N LEU A 187 6.93 -41.22 20.82
CA LEU A 187 6.41 -42.18 19.83
C LEU A 187 5.81 -43.44 20.48
N SER A 188 6.12 -43.72 21.75
CA SER A 188 5.58 -44.87 22.49
C SER A 188 4.21 -44.56 23.09
N ILE A 189 4.00 -43.32 23.54
CA ILE A 189 2.75 -42.83 24.12
C ILE A 189 2.46 -41.45 23.48
N PRO A 190 1.91 -41.40 22.25
CA PRO A 190 1.71 -40.17 21.49
C PRO A 190 1.01 -39.05 22.26
N GLU A 191 0.02 -39.38 23.09
CA GLU A 191 -0.76 -38.45 23.90
C GLU A 191 0.02 -37.81 25.05
N GLU A 192 1.19 -38.34 25.40
CA GLU A 192 2.15 -37.75 26.35
C GLU A 192 3.23 -36.90 25.66
N SER A 193 3.20 -36.79 24.32
CA SER A 193 4.09 -35.89 23.60
C SER A 193 3.97 -34.47 24.14
N LEU A 194 5.11 -33.82 24.43
CA LEU A 194 5.12 -32.44 24.91
C LEU A 194 4.42 -31.51 23.92
N LEU A 195 4.57 -31.77 22.61
CA LEU A 195 3.82 -31.09 21.57
C LEU A 195 2.31 -31.13 21.81
N TYR A 196 1.73 -32.33 21.92
CA TYR A 196 0.29 -32.54 22.10
C TYR A 196 -0.22 -31.97 23.44
N THR A 197 0.49 -32.26 24.54
CA THR A 197 0.09 -31.83 25.89
C THR A 197 0.13 -30.32 26.09
N LYS A 198 1.05 -29.60 25.43
CA LYS A 198 1.11 -28.13 25.47
C LYS A 198 0.00 -27.50 24.65
N VAL A 199 -0.20 -28.00 23.43
CA VAL A 199 -1.21 -27.49 22.49
C VAL A 199 -2.63 -27.67 23.02
N THR A 200 -2.90 -28.79 23.70
CA THR A 200 -4.20 -29.09 24.33
C THR A 200 -4.36 -28.55 25.77
N GLY A 201 -3.32 -27.91 26.31
CA GLY A 201 -3.34 -27.31 27.65
C GLY A 201 -3.26 -28.30 28.82
N LYS A 202 -2.93 -29.58 28.57
CA LYS A 202 -2.68 -30.58 29.64
C LYS A 202 -1.47 -30.23 30.51
N VAL A 203 -0.48 -29.54 29.94
CA VAL A 203 0.70 -29.02 30.66
C VAL A 203 0.74 -27.50 30.52
N PRO A 204 1.05 -26.74 31.58
CA PRO A 204 1.12 -25.28 31.52
C PRO A 204 2.04 -24.79 30.41
N HIS A 205 1.56 -23.86 29.59
CA HIS A 205 2.27 -23.29 28.47
C HIS A 205 2.04 -21.77 28.46
N THR A 206 3.10 -20.98 28.30
CA THR A 206 2.99 -19.51 28.24
C THR A 206 2.12 -19.05 27.08
N GLY A 207 2.14 -19.77 25.94
CA GLY A 207 1.26 -19.51 24.80
C GLY A 207 -0.19 -19.97 25.01
N GLY A 208 -0.54 -20.52 26.17
CA GLY A 208 -1.88 -21.01 26.48
C GLY A 208 -2.24 -22.32 25.77
N LYS A 209 -3.52 -22.69 25.91
CA LYS A 209 -4.18 -23.77 25.18
C LYS A 209 -4.58 -23.24 23.80
N THR A 210 -4.26 -23.99 22.75
CA THR A 210 -4.52 -23.59 21.35
C THR A 210 -5.69 -24.36 20.76
N PHE A 211 -5.80 -25.65 21.05
CA PHE A 211 -6.86 -26.50 20.51
C PHE A 211 -7.54 -27.33 21.61
N GLU A 212 -8.81 -27.66 21.41
CA GLU A 212 -9.52 -28.67 22.20
C GLU A 212 -8.97 -30.08 21.87
N PRO A 213 -8.90 -31.01 22.84
CA PRO A 213 -8.39 -32.37 22.60
C PRO A 213 -9.14 -33.17 21.52
N ASP A 214 -10.42 -32.88 21.31
CA ASP A 214 -11.30 -33.52 20.32
C ASP A 214 -11.36 -32.77 18.97
N SER A 215 -10.63 -31.65 18.85
CA SER A 215 -10.51 -30.94 17.58
C SER A 215 -9.79 -31.78 16.52
N VAL A 216 -10.13 -31.52 15.24
CA VAL A 216 -9.45 -32.15 14.10
C VAL A 216 -7.94 -31.89 14.16
N HIS A 217 -7.51 -30.67 14.50
CA HIS A 217 -6.10 -30.30 14.56
C HIS A 217 -5.33 -31.08 15.63
N ALA A 218 -5.88 -31.21 16.84
CA ALA A 218 -5.25 -31.99 17.91
C ALA A 218 -5.16 -33.47 17.53
N LYS A 219 -6.19 -34.01 16.91
CA LYS A 219 -6.22 -35.40 16.41
C LYS A 219 -5.19 -35.62 15.30
N THR A 220 -5.11 -34.76 14.30
CA THR A 220 -4.11 -34.84 13.21
C THR A 220 -2.68 -34.84 13.74
N LEU A 221 -2.36 -33.99 14.73
CA LEU A 221 -1.05 -34.00 15.39
C LEU A 221 -0.77 -35.34 16.08
N LEU A 222 -1.78 -35.91 16.75
CA LEU A 222 -1.66 -37.18 17.45
C LEU A 222 -1.49 -38.34 16.47
N ASP A 223 -2.29 -38.38 15.40
CA ASP A 223 -2.27 -39.41 14.36
C ASP A 223 -0.91 -39.42 13.63
N TRP A 224 -0.36 -38.23 13.33
CA TRP A 224 0.99 -38.11 12.78
C TRP A 224 2.07 -38.70 13.71
N VAL A 225 2.01 -38.39 15.00
CA VAL A 225 2.96 -38.93 15.99
C VAL A 225 2.80 -40.44 16.15
N ALA A 226 1.56 -40.93 16.23
CA ALA A 226 1.24 -42.35 16.31
C ALA A 226 1.71 -43.14 15.07
N ALA A 227 1.69 -42.52 13.88
CA ALA A 227 2.24 -43.06 12.65
C ALA A 227 3.79 -43.00 12.57
N GLY A 228 4.47 -42.62 13.66
CA GLY A 228 5.92 -42.56 13.76
C GLY A 228 6.53 -41.20 13.38
N ALA A 229 5.73 -40.15 13.30
CA ALA A 229 6.14 -38.78 12.96
C ALA A 229 6.97 -38.71 11.67
N GLN A 230 6.50 -39.35 10.60
CA GLN A 230 7.22 -39.44 9.33
C GLN A 230 7.36 -38.08 8.64
N SER A 231 8.44 -37.91 7.87
CA SER A 231 8.63 -36.73 7.01
C SER A 231 8.28 -37.08 5.58
N ASP A 232 7.47 -36.23 4.96
CA ASP A 232 7.17 -36.26 3.53
C ASP A 232 7.63 -34.98 2.82
N VAL A 233 8.37 -34.09 3.51
CA VAL A 233 8.74 -32.75 2.99
C VAL A 233 9.40 -32.78 1.62
N ALA A 234 10.23 -33.79 1.34
CA ALA A 234 10.97 -33.92 0.08
C ALA A 234 10.14 -34.53 -1.06
N SER A 235 9.10 -35.30 -0.75
CA SER A 235 8.27 -36.01 -1.73
C SER A 235 6.88 -35.40 -1.91
N ALA A 236 6.42 -34.60 -0.94
CA ALA A 236 5.14 -33.94 -0.97
C ALA A 236 5.09 -32.89 -2.11
N PRO A 237 4.00 -32.85 -2.90
CA PRO A 237 3.78 -31.80 -3.89
C PRO A 237 3.89 -30.41 -3.29
N THR A 238 4.32 -29.42 -4.06
CA THR A 238 4.35 -28.02 -3.59
C THR A 238 3.04 -27.33 -3.87
N VAL A 239 2.61 -26.41 -2.98
CA VAL A 239 1.50 -25.50 -3.28
C VAL A 239 1.94 -24.55 -4.39
N THR A 240 1.16 -24.48 -5.46
CA THR A 240 1.43 -23.63 -6.64
C THR A 240 0.57 -22.37 -6.66
N LYS A 241 -0.62 -22.43 -6.02
CA LYS A 241 -1.58 -21.34 -5.95
C LYS A 241 -2.50 -21.54 -4.76
N VAL A 242 -2.98 -20.45 -4.18
CA VAL A 242 -4.12 -20.44 -3.27
C VAL A 242 -5.17 -19.49 -3.83
N GLU A 243 -6.45 -19.78 -3.64
CA GLU A 243 -7.57 -18.92 -4.01
C GLU A 243 -8.46 -18.67 -2.82
N LEU A 244 -9.10 -17.49 -2.79
CA LEU A 244 -10.06 -17.11 -1.77
C LEU A 244 -11.36 -16.70 -2.47
N PHE A 245 -12.41 -17.47 -2.23
CA PHE A 245 -13.73 -17.24 -2.82
C PHE A 245 -14.74 -16.76 -1.79
N PRO A 246 -15.72 -15.92 -2.17
CA PRO A 246 -15.83 -15.24 -3.47
C PRO A 246 -14.74 -14.18 -3.67
N LEU A 247 -14.38 -13.87 -4.93
CA LEU A 247 -13.28 -12.94 -5.28
C LEU A 247 -13.57 -11.47 -4.96
N ARG A 248 -14.86 -11.11 -4.87
CA ARG A 248 -15.33 -9.76 -4.53
C ARG A 248 -16.69 -9.85 -3.85
N VAL A 249 -16.90 -9.02 -2.83
CA VAL A 249 -18.14 -8.98 -2.05
C VAL A 249 -18.55 -7.54 -1.81
N VAL A 250 -19.86 -7.29 -1.91
CA VAL A 250 -20.51 -6.03 -1.54
C VAL A 250 -21.62 -6.34 -0.55
N MET A 251 -21.35 -6.18 0.74
CA MET A 251 -22.32 -6.37 1.81
C MET A 251 -23.10 -5.08 2.07
N GLU A 252 -24.39 -5.21 2.37
CA GLU A 252 -25.28 -4.06 2.64
C GLU A 252 -25.91 -4.18 4.04
N GLY A 253 -25.46 -3.32 4.95
CA GLY A 253 -25.90 -3.28 6.34
C GLY A 253 -24.95 -3.95 7.33
N GLU A 254 -24.89 -3.39 8.53
CA GLU A 254 -24.09 -3.90 9.64
C GLU A 254 -24.59 -5.28 10.11
N GLY A 255 -23.66 -6.17 10.45
CA GLY A 255 -23.94 -7.53 10.91
C GLY A 255 -24.24 -8.54 9.80
N VAL A 256 -24.33 -8.11 8.53
CA VAL A 256 -24.43 -9.03 7.39
C VAL A 256 -23.20 -9.91 7.34
N LYS A 257 -23.39 -11.20 7.05
CA LYS A 257 -22.33 -12.19 7.01
C LYS A 257 -22.09 -12.71 5.61
N GLN A 258 -20.84 -13.04 5.32
CA GLN A 258 -20.42 -13.68 4.08
C GLN A 258 -19.38 -14.75 4.38
N ARG A 259 -19.63 -15.98 3.95
CA ARG A 259 -18.65 -17.07 4.01
C ARG A 259 -17.60 -16.92 2.93
N PHE A 260 -16.36 -17.22 3.29
CA PHE A 260 -15.24 -17.36 2.39
C PHE A 260 -14.66 -18.78 2.44
N ILE A 261 -14.21 -19.28 1.29
CA ILE A 261 -13.54 -20.57 1.15
C ILE A 261 -12.15 -20.34 0.59
N ALA A 262 -11.15 -20.98 1.19
CA ALA A 262 -9.78 -20.99 0.69
C ALA A 262 -9.46 -22.34 0.05
N VAL A 263 -8.94 -22.34 -1.17
CA VAL A 263 -8.58 -23.56 -1.92
C VAL A 263 -7.11 -23.51 -2.34
N ALA A 264 -6.35 -24.56 -2.04
CA ALA A 264 -4.96 -24.72 -2.48
C ALA A 264 -4.89 -25.61 -3.73
N HIS A 265 -3.97 -25.27 -4.65
CA HIS A 265 -3.64 -26.05 -5.84
C HIS A 265 -2.22 -26.58 -5.72
N TYR A 266 -2.01 -27.87 -5.99
CA TYR A 266 -0.73 -28.55 -5.82
C TYR A 266 -0.05 -28.86 -7.16
N SER A 267 1.27 -29.05 -7.13
CA SER A 267 2.08 -29.29 -8.33
C SER A 267 1.79 -30.60 -9.07
N ASP A 268 1.07 -31.52 -8.44
CA ASP A 268 0.59 -32.77 -9.04
C ASP A 268 -0.83 -32.64 -9.64
N GLY A 269 -1.40 -31.44 -9.63
CA GLY A 269 -2.72 -31.13 -10.19
C GLY A 269 -3.88 -31.28 -9.20
N ARG A 270 -3.62 -31.71 -7.96
CA ARG A 270 -4.64 -31.83 -6.92
C ARG A 270 -5.11 -30.47 -6.42
N THR A 271 -6.34 -30.43 -5.90
CA THR A 271 -6.89 -29.28 -5.19
C THR A 271 -7.35 -29.67 -3.80
N ARG A 272 -7.34 -28.73 -2.85
CA ARG A 272 -7.81 -29.01 -1.49
C ARG A 272 -8.47 -27.79 -0.86
N ASP A 273 -9.61 -27.99 -0.20
CA ASP A 273 -10.14 -27.01 0.74
C ASP A 273 -9.22 -26.92 1.95
N ILE A 274 -8.72 -25.71 2.21
CA ILE A 274 -7.79 -25.43 3.30
C ILE A 274 -8.39 -24.49 4.33
N GLY A 275 -9.72 -24.32 4.37
CA GLY A 275 -10.38 -23.39 5.29
C GLY A 275 -10.09 -23.67 6.77
N ASP A 276 -9.97 -24.94 7.16
CA ASP A 276 -9.60 -25.33 8.53
C ASP A 276 -8.09 -25.20 8.84
N LEU A 277 -7.24 -25.09 7.81
CA LEU A 277 -5.78 -24.98 7.94
C LEU A 277 -5.26 -23.56 7.68
N ALA A 278 -6.00 -22.74 6.95
CA ALA A 278 -5.61 -21.39 6.57
C ALA A 278 -5.72 -20.43 7.77
N LEU A 279 -4.88 -19.39 7.74
CA LEU A 279 -5.03 -18.23 8.62
C LEU A 279 -5.82 -17.14 7.88
N PHE A 280 -7.04 -16.85 8.34
CA PHE A 280 -7.84 -15.74 7.83
C PHE A 280 -7.55 -14.44 8.57
N MET A 281 -7.55 -13.32 7.84
CA MET A 281 -7.23 -11.99 8.36
C MET A 281 -8.00 -10.91 7.59
N SER A 282 -8.17 -9.71 8.17
CA SER A 282 -8.67 -8.53 7.46
C SER A 282 -7.73 -7.36 7.66
N ASN A 283 -7.51 -6.55 6.62
CA ASN A 283 -6.74 -5.31 6.76
C ASN A 283 -7.58 -4.12 7.29
N ASN A 284 -8.90 -4.29 7.42
CA ASN A 284 -9.81 -3.30 7.99
C ASN A 284 -11.01 -4.00 8.66
N GLU A 285 -10.77 -4.49 9.87
CA GLU A 285 -11.78 -5.18 10.68
C GLU A 285 -12.97 -4.28 11.06
N SER A 286 -12.79 -2.95 11.07
CA SER A 286 -13.88 -2.01 11.34
C SER A 286 -14.96 -2.02 10.25
N SER A 287 -14.57 -2.32 9.01
CA SER A 287 -15.50 -2.47 7.88
C SER A 287 -15.89 -3.93 7.66
N ALA A 288 -14.94 -4.86 7.66
CA ALA A 288 -15.26 -6.28 7.58
C ALA A 288 -14.26 -7.10 8.40
N ALA A 289 -14.69 -7.59 9.56
CA ALA A 289 -13.94 -8.55 10.35
C ALA A 289 -14.16 -9.96 9.80
N ILE A 290 -13.14 -10.82 9.80
CA ILE A 290 -13.28 -12.24 9.43
C ILE A 290 -12.82 -13.10 10.60
N ASP A 291 -13.60 -14.12 10.93
CA ASP A 291 -13.24 -15.08 11.95
C ASP A 291 -12.33 -16.20 11.42
N ALA A 292 -11.96 -17.10 12.32
CA ALA A 292 -11.09 -18.21 11.99
C ALA A 292 -11.74 -19.15 10.96
N ASP A 293 -13.06 -19.28 10.89
CA ASP A 293 -13.73 -20.25 10.02
C ASP A 293 -14.07 -19.67 8.64
N GLY A 294 -13.51 -18.49 8.32
CA GLY A 294 -13.71 -17.84 7.04
C GLY A 294 -15.01 -17.04 6.96
N LEU A 295 -15.69 -16.74 8.08
CA LEU A 295 -16.94 -16.00 8.09
C LEU A 295 -16.67 -14.50 8.32
N ALA A 296 -16.83 -13.71 7.27
CA ALA A 296 -16.74 -12.25 7.36
C ALA A 296 -18.05 -11.65 7.88
N THR A 297 -17.94 -10.64 8.73
CA THR A 297 -19.07 -9.87 9.28
C THR A 297 -18.89 -8.39 8.94
N ALA A 298 -19.93 -7.81 8.31
CA ALA A 298 -19.99 -6.39 7.97
C ALA A 298 -20.06 -5.52 9.21
N GLY A 299 -19.20 -4.50 9.28
CA GLY A 299 -19.20 -3.46 10.31
C GLY A 299 -19.62 -2.10 9.72
N ALA A 300 -18.81 -1.09 9.95
CA ALA A 300 -19.03 0.26 9.44
C ALA A 300 -18.83 0.34 7.92
N ARG A 301 -19.44 1.37 7.30
CA ARG A 301 -19.21 1.70 5.88
C ARG A 301 -17.72 1.78 5.60
N GLY A 302 -17.27 1.09 4.56
CA GLY A 302 -15.89 1.17 4.11
C GLY A 302 -15.48 -0.04 3.29
N GLU A 303 -14.19 -0.08 2.98
CA GLU A 303 -13.57 -1.14 2.20
C GLU A 303 -12.56 -1.89 3.06
N ALA A 304 -12.59 -3.21 2.96
CA ALA A 304 -11.64 -4.12 3.56
C ALA A 304 -11.15 -5.11 2.51
N PHE A 305 -9.97 -5.67 2.75
CA PHE A 305 -9.50 -6.86 2.07
C PHE A 305 -9.40 -7.97 3.08
N VAL A 306 -10.30 -8.93 2.92
CA VAL A 306 -10.30 -10.19 3.64
C VAL A 306 -9.26 -11.08 2.99
N MET A 307 -8.43 -11.75 3.77
CA MET A 307 -7.28 -12.51 3.30
C MET A 307 -7.27 -13.92 3.89
N ALA A 308 -6.64 -14.83 3.16
CA ALA A 308 -6.30 -16.16 3.62
C ALA A 308 -4.81 -16.43 3.37
N ARG A 309 -4.15 -17.06 4.35
CA ARG A 309 -2.77 -17.50 4.25
C ARG A 309 -2.65 -19.01 4.41
N PHE A 310 -1.88 -19.62 3.51
CA PHE A 310 -1.50 -21.01 3.58
C PHE A 310 -0.17 -21.26 2.86
N ASP A 311 0.71 -22.07 3.45
CA ASP A 311 2.11 -22.26 3.01
C ASP A 311 2.81 -20.89 2.78
N THR A 312 3.41 -20.68 1.61
CA THR A 312 4.03 -19.40 1.20
C THR A 312 3.06 -18.40 0.58
N HIS A 313 1.77 -18.73 0.48
CA HIS A 313 0.79 -17.93 -0.26
C HIS A 313 -0.06 -17.10 0.68
N THR A 314 -0.26 -15.84 0.30
CA THR A 314 -1.28 -14.95 0.87
C THR A 314 -2.13 -14.46 -0.28
N VAL A 315 -3.44 -14.58 -0.15
CA VAL A 315 -4.42 -14.09 -1.13
C VAL A 315 -5.49 -13.27 -0.44
N GLY A 316 -6.15 -12.39 -1.19
CA GLY A 316 -7.17 -11.50 -0.65
C GLY A 316 -8.36 -11.32 -1.58
N SER A 317 -9.50 -10.99 -0.99
CA SER A 317 -10.76 -10.68 -1.64
C SER A 317 -11.24 -9.31 -1.21
N GLN A 318 -11.64 -8.48 -2.18
CA GLN A 318 -12.14 -7.14 -1.93
C GLN A 318 -13.54 -7.23 -1.33
N THR A 319 -13.70 -6.68 -0.12
CA THR A 319 -14.94 -6.71 0.65
C THR A 319 -15.39 -5.29 0.93
N LEU A 320 -16.50 -4.89 0.32
CA LEU A 320 -17.10 -3.57 0.47
C LEU A 320 -18.31 -3.64 1.39
N VAL A 321 -18.44 -2.68 2.30
CA VAL A 321 -19.61 -2.54 3.18
C VAL A 321 -20.33 -1.24 2.92
N LEU A 322 -21.60 -1.35 2.55
CA LEU A 322 -22.49 -0.26 2.24
C LEU A 322 -23.54 -0.08 3.35
N PRO A 323 -23.99 1.16 3.65
CA PRO A 323 -25.10 1.38 4.57
C PRO A 323 -26.40 0.76 4.05
N LYS A 324 -27.21 0.21 4.95
CA LYS A 324 -28.50 -0.39 4.61
C LYS A 324 -29.49 0.67 4.12
N GLY A 325 -30.13 0.43 2.98
CA GLY A 325 -31.20 1.28 2.47
C GLY A 325 -30.78 2.70 2.09
N ALA A 326 -29.49 2.96 1.90
CA ALA A 326 -29.03 4.26 1.42
C ALA A 326 -29.51 4.48 -0.02
N GLU A 327 -30.43 5.42 -0.21
CA GLU A 327 -30.75 5.94 -1.52
C GLU A 327 -29.51 6.61 -2.11
N PHE A 328 -29.07 6.11 -3.26
CA PHE A 328 -27.91 6.64 -3.97
C PHE A 328 -28.33 6.98 -5.39
N THR A 329 -28.33 8.28 -5.69
CA THR A 329 -28.46 8.77 -7.06
C THR A 329 -27.07 9.18 -7.54
N PRO A 330 -26.47 8.45 -8.49
CA PRO A 330 -25.17 8.81 -9.03
C PRO A 330 -25.20 10.21 -9.67
N THR A 331 -24.19 11.03 -9.40
CA THR A 331 -23.93 12.21 -10.22
C THR A 331 -23.45 11.76 -11.61
N GLU A 332 -24.16 12.17 -12.65
CA GLU A 332 -23.73 11.95 -14.03
C GLU A 332 -22.65 12.98 -14.41
N GLU A 333 -21.42 12.50 -14.64
CA GLU A 333 -20.31 13.29 -15.16
C GLU A 333 -19.86 12.68 -16.50
N THR A 334 -19.71 13.51 -17.54
CA THR A 334 -19.09 13.04 -18.79
C THR A 334 -17.58 12.91 -18.57
N PRO A 335 -16.98 11.70 -18.68
CA PRO A 335 -15.55 11.53 -18.46
C PRO A 335 -14.70 12.32 -19.47
N VAL A 336 -13.63 12.98 -19.01
CA VAL A 336 -12.68 13.64 -19.93
C VAL A 336 -11.72 12.62 -20.53
N ASN A 337 -11.33 11.62 -19.75
CA ASN A 337 -10.45 10.53 -20.17
C ASN A 337 -10.69 9.25 -19.35
N TYR A 338 -9.85 8.24 -19.59
CA TYR A 338 -9.91 6.94 -18.93
C TYR A 338 -9.79 6.99 -17.40
N ILE A 339 -9.20 8.05 -16.83
CA ILE A 339 -9.10 8.21 -15.37
C ILE A 339 -10.50 8.43 -14.80
N ASP A 340 -11.26 9.35 -15.39
CA ASP A 340 -12.61 9.69 -14.91
C ASP A 340 -13.59 8.54 -15.12
N GLU A 341 -13.43 7.75 -16.18
CA GLU A 341 -14.19 6.52 -16.40
C GLU A 341 -14.02 5.54 -15.23
N LEU A 342 -12.77 5.27 -14.85
CA LEU A 342 -12.42 4.28 -13.83
C LEU A 342 -12.65 4.78 -12.40
N VAL A 343 -12.37 6.06 -12.14
CA VAL A 343 -12.71 6.69 -10.85
C VAL A 343 -14.23 6.74 -10.69
N GLY A 344 -14.97 7.18 -11.71
CA GLY A 344 -16.43 7.22 -11.71
C GLY A 344 -17.05 5.84 -11.50
N ALA A 345 -16.53 4.80 -12.16
CA ALA A 345 -16.99 3.42 -11.96
C ALA A 345 -16.78 2.93 -10.52
N LYS A 346 -15.61 3.21 -9.92
CA LYS A 346 -15.34 2.89 -8.51
C LYS A 346 -16.30 3.63 -7.58
N LEU A 347 -16.49 4.93 -7.78
CA LEU A 347 -17.36 5.77 -6.95
C LEU A 347 -18.83 5.32 -6.98
N ARG A 348 -19.35 4.94 -8.15
CA ARG A 348 -20.69 4.33 -8.29
C ARG A 348 -20.81 3.03 -7.50
N THR A 349 -19.79 2.18 -7.56
CA THR A 349 -19.77 0.89 -6.83
C THR A 349 -19.85 1.10 -5.31
N ILE A 350 -19.13 2.10 -4.80
CA ILE A 350 -19.08 2.40 -3.35
C ILE A 350 -20.15 3.41 -2.89
N ARG A 351 -21.08 3.77 -3.77
CA ARG A 351 -22.17 4.72 -3.54
C ARG A 351 -21.67 6.06 -2.98
N ILE A 352 -20.63 6.62 -3.61
CA ILE A 352 -20.08 7.94 -3.32
C ILE A 352 -20.27 8.84 -4.54
N ASN A 353 -20.81 10.03 -4.34
CA ASN A 353 -20.85 11.07 -5.35
C ASN A 353 -19.57 11.92 -5.31
N PRO A 354 -19.00 12.26 -6.47
CA PRO A 354 -17.86 13.15 -6.52
C PRO A 354 -18.23 14.58 -6.11
N SER A 355 -17.25 15.31 -5.58
CA SER A 355 -17.32 16.77 -5.45
C SER A 355 -17.22 17.39 -6.83
N GLY A 356 -17.90 18.53 -7.02
CA GLY A 356 -17.88 19.27 -8.29
C GLY A 356 -16.48 19.77 -8.65
N VAL A 357 -16.33 20.30 -9.86
CA VAL A 357 -15.07 20.85 -10.37
C VAL A 357 -14.69 22.13 -9.59
N CYS A 358 -13.40 22.30 -9.29
CA CYS A 358 -12.86 23.46 -8.59
C CYS A 358 -12.97 24.74 -9.43
N SER A 359 -12.89 25.90 -8.78
CA SER A 359 -12.88 27.19 -9.47
C SER A 359 -11.61 27.36 -10.33
N ASP A 360 -11.62 28.31 -11.25
CA ASP A 360 -10.43 28.64 -12.05
C ASP A 360 -9.27 29.15 -11.20
N GLU A 361 -9.56 29.88 -10.12
CA GLU A 361 -8.56 30.36 -9.16
C GLU A 361 -7.91 29.19 -8.41
N GLU A 362 -8.72 28.24 -7.93
CA GLU A 362 -8.24 27.02 -7.28
C GLU A 362 -7.43 26.17 -8.27
N PHE A 363 -7.92 25.97 -9.49
CA PHE A 363 -7.22 25.22 -10.53
C PHE A 363 -5.85 25.84 -10.83
N LEU A 364 -5.79 27.14 -11.12
CA LEU A 364 -4.55 27.80 -11.51
C LEU A 364 -3.50 27.74 -10.41
N ARG A 365 -3.90 27.98 -9.15
CA ARG A 365 -3.01 27.82 -7.99
C ARG A 365 -2.51 26.39 -7.91
N ARG A 366 -3.42 25.41 -7.94
CA ARG A 366 -3.11 23.99 -7.73
C ARG A 366 -2.13 23.47 -8.77
N VAL A 367 -2.43 23.69 -10.04
CA VAL A 367 -1.62 23.20 -11.16
C VAL A 367 -0.25 23.90 -11.20
N SER A 368 -0.16 25.19 -10.85
CA SER A 368 1.12 25.90 -10.79
C SER A 368 2.02 25.35 -9.68
N ILE A 369 1.47 25.12 -8.48
CA ILE A 369 2.24 24.53 -7.37
C ILE A 369 2.66 23.10 -7.70
N ASP A 370 1.75 22.27 -8.20
CA ASP A 370 2.04 20.85 -8.42
C ASP A 370 3.00 20.61 -9.58
N VAL A 371 2.86 21.34 -10.68
CA VAL A 371 3.62 21.11 -11.92
C VAL A 371 4.97 21.82 -11.89
N VAL A 372 5.03 23.05 -11.36
CA VAL A 372 6.25 23.88 -11.41
C VAL A 372 6.76 24.36 -10.06
N GLY A 373 6.07 24.02 -8.96
CA GLY A 373 6.47 24.39 -7.60
C GLY A 373 6.49 25.90 -7.37
N ARG A 374 5.55 26.64 -7.98
CA ARG A 374 5.43 28.09 -7.83
C ARG A 374 3.98 28.52 -7.81
N LEU A 375 3.72 29.65 -7.18
CA LEU A 375 2.45 30.37 -7.32
C LEU A 375 2.38 31.08 -8.67
N PRO A 376 1.18 31.23 -9.25
CA PRO A 376 1.01 32.04 -10.45
C PRO A 376 1.38 33.50 -10.15
N THR A 377 2.06 34.13 -11.09
CA THR A 377 2.28 35.58 -11.09
C THR A 377 0.96 36.32 -11.33
N ARG A 378 0.95 37.62 -11.03
CA ARG A 378 -0.23 38.46 -11.30
C ARG A 378 -0.61 38.46 -12.78
N ASP A 379 0.36 38.56 -13.67
CA ASP A 379 0.13 38.56 -15.12
C ASP A 379 -0.45 37.21 -15.59
N GLU A 380 0.10 36.09 -15.11
CA GLU A 380 -0.44 34.75 -15.41
C GLU A 380 -1.89 34.59 -14.90
N TYR A 381 -2.20 35.13 -13.71
CA TYR A 381 -3.56 35.15 -13.17
C TYR A 381 -4.50 35.97 -14.05
N ASP A 382 -4.15 37.22 -14.36
CA ASP A 382 -5.02 38.10 -15.14
C ASP A 382 -5.25 37.55 -16.56
N VAL A 383 -4.21 36.98 -17.19
CA VAL A 383 -4.36 36.30 -18.50
C VAL A 383 -5.32 35.12 -18.41
N PHE A 384 -5.16 34.26 -17.40
CA PHE A 384 -5.97 33.05 -17.28
C PHE A 384 -7.42 33.32 -16.88
N MET A 385 -7.65 34.31 -16.01
CA MET A 385 -9.01 34.68 -15.57
C MET A 385 -9.79 35.40 -16.68
N ASN A 386 -9.12 36.15 -17.55
CA ASN A 386 -9.75 36.82 -18.69
C ASN A 386 -9.88 35.94 -19.94
N ASP A 387 -9.27 34.75 -19.95
CA ASP A 387 -9.45 33.79 -21.03
C ASP A 387 -10.81 33.08 -20.92
N SER A 388 -11.59 33.18 -22.01
CA SER A 388 -12.91 32.55 -22.16
C SER A 388 -12.87 31.26 -22.99
N ASN A 389 -11.69 30.86 -23.45
CA ASN A 389 -11.50 29.62 -24.19
C ASN A 389 -11.85 28.40 -23.31
N PRO A 390 -12.77 27.52 -23.73
CA PRO A 390 -13.12 26.34 -22.95
C PRO A 390 -11.94 25.36 -22.75
N GLN A 391 -10.87 25.48 -23.54
CA GLN A 391 -9.65 24.68 -23.43
C GLN A 391 -8.52 25.36 -22.63
N LYS A 392 -8.76 26.52 -22.00
CA LYS A 392 -7.71 27.27 -21.29
C LYS A 392 -6.98 26.47 -20.22
N ARG A 393 -7.69 25.57 -19.51
CA ARG A 393 -7.10 24.67 -18.50
C ARG A 393 -6.10 23.70 -19.13
N ALA A 394 -6.48 23.05 -20.24
CA ALA A 394 -5.61 22.15 -20.98
C ALA A 394 -4.39 22.88 -21.55
N GLN A 395 -4.59 24.08 -22.11
CA GLN A 395 -3.50 24.92 -22.64
C GLN A 395 -2.54 25.38 -21.53
N LYS A 396 -3.05 25.74 -20.35
CA LYS A 396 -2.22 26.09 -19.20
C LYS A 396 -1.41 24.90 -18.71
N ILE A 397 -1.98 23.68 -18.71
CA ILE A 397 -1.23 22.45 -18.40
C ILE A 397 -0.08 22.27 -19.39
N ASP A 398 -0.36 22.37 -20.70
CA ASP A 398 0.65 22.22 -21.76
C ASP A 398 1.79 23.25 -21.62
N GLU A 399 1.46 24.51 -21.35
CA GLU A 399 2.43 25.57 -21.08
C GLU A 399 3.32 25.24 -19.86
N LEU A 400 2.72 24.82 -18.75
CA LEU A 400 3.45 24.54 -17.51
C LEU A 400 4.36 23.30 -17.63
N LEU A 401 3.96 22.31 -18.42
CA LEU A 401 4.81 21.15 -18.71
C LEU A 401 6.10 21.59 -19.42
N GLU A 402 6.04 22.48 -20.41
CA GLU A 402 7.23 22.90 -21.15
C GLU A 402 8.21 23.78 -20.35
N ARG A 403 7.83 24.22 -19.15
CA ARG A 403 8.68 25.03 -18.28
C ARG A 403 9.85 24.23 -17.72
N LYS A 404 11.01 24.88 -17.60
CA LYS A 404 12.20 24.30 -16.92
C LYS A 404 11.89 23.90 -15.48
N GLU A 405 10.99 24.62 -14.83
CA GLU A 405 10.62 24.37 -13.44
C GLU A 405 9.95 23.00 -13.25
N PHE A 406 9.26 22.46 -14.27
CA PHE A 406 8.77 21.08 -14.24
C PHE A 406 9.92 20.10 -14.04
N ALA A 407 11.01 20.26 -14.81
CA ALA A 407 12.16 19.38 -14.71
C ALA A 407 12.88 19.53 -13.37
N GLU A 408 12.89 20.72 -12.77
CA GLU A 408 13.46 20.93 -11.44
C GLU A 408 12.65 20.22 -10.34
N ILE A 409 11.32 20.23 -10.40
CA ILE A 409 10.46 19.51 -9.44
C ILE A 409 10.66 18.00 -9.57
N TRP A 410 10.64 17.46 -10.78
CA TRP A 410 10.85 16.03 -10.98
C TRP A 410 12.28 15.60 -10.67
N ALA A 411 13.28 16.46 -10.91
CA ALA A 411 14.66 16.21 -10.48
C ALA A 411 14.77 16.17 -8.95
N LEU A 412 14.07 17.04 -8.22
CA LEU A 412 13.99 16.98 -6.75
C LEU A 412 13.39 15.63 -6.30
N LYS A 413 12.24 15.23 -6.86
CA LYS A 413 11.58 13.96 -6.52
C LYS A 413 12.45 12.75 -6.79
N TRP A 414 13.10 12.70 -7.96
CA TRP A 414 14.07 11.64 -8.24
C TRP A 414 15.31 11.71 -7.34
N SER A 415 15.76 12.91 -6.96
CA SER A 415 16.87 13.08 -6.04
C SER A 415 16.56 12.55 -4.64
N GLU A 416 15.32 12.68 -4.16
CA GLU A 416 14.83 12.08 -2.93
C GLU A 416 14.89 10.54 -3.01
N LEU A 417 14.27 9.96 -4.05
CA LEU A 417 14.23 8.50 -4.24
C LEU A 417 15.61 7.87 -4.47
N LEU A 418 16.52 8.60 -5.10
CA LEU A 418 17.86 8.14 -5.43
C LEU A 418 18.92 8.58 -4.41
N MET A 419 18.47 9.12 -3.26
CA MET A 419 19.30 9.50 -2.11
C MET A 419 20.47 10.44 -2.47
N VAL A 420 20.25 11.41 -3.35
CA VAL A 420 21.32 12.31 -3.83
C VAL A 420 21.82 13.21 -2.70
N LYS A 421 22.99 12.87 -2.15
CA LYS A 421 23.67 13.62 -1.09
C LYS A 421 25.18 13.37 -1.10
N SER A 422 25.93 14.29 -0.50
CA SER A 422 27.31 14.01 -0.14
C SER A 422 27.35 13.08 1.09
N VAL A 423 28.35 12.22 1.14
CA VAL A 423 28.57 11.27 2.24
C VAL A 423 30.03 11.38 2.66
N PRO A 424 30.34 11.80 3.90
CA PRO A 424 31.71 11.96 4.35
C PRO A 424 32.55 10.71 4.09
N ASN A 425 33.74 10.89 3.51
CA ASN A 425 34.68 9.81 3.15
C ASN A 425 34.14 8.76 2.16
N ARG A 426 33.03 9.04 1.45
CA ARG A 426 32.44 8.10 0.48
C ARG A 426 32.00 8.79 -0.81
N VAL A 427 31.16 9.82 -0.71
CA VAL A 427 30.67 10.60 -1.86
C VAL A 427 30.99 12.07 -1.64
N GLU A 428 32.02 12.55 -2.34
CA GLU A 428 32.40 13.97 -2.31
C GLU A 428 31.35 14.87 -2.99
N TYR A 429 31.43 16.18 -2.75
CA TYR A 429 30.46 17.14 -3.30
C TYR A 429 30.41 17.13 -4.84
N LYS A 430 31.57 17.11 -5.51
CA LYS A 430 31.66 17.14 -6.99
C LYS A 430 30.94 15.96 -7.66
N PRO A 431 31.22 14.68 -7.34
CA PRO A 431 30.53 13.55 -7.98
C PRO A 431 29.03 13.52 -7.65
N MET A 432 28.62 13.88 -6.42
CA MET A 432 27.20 14.06 -6.07
C MET A 432 26.54 15.12 -6.94
N PHE A 433 27.18 16.29 -7.12
CA PHE A 433 26.62 17.38 -7.91
C PHE A 433 26.46 16.99 -9.38
N LEU A 434 27.45 16.30 -9.95
CA LEU A 434 27.36 15.76 -11.32
C LEU A 434 26.23 14.73 -11.46
N TYR A 435 25.98 13.94 -10.42
CA TYR A 435 24.86 12.99 -10.39
C TYR A 435 23.51 13.72 -10.36
N SER A 436 23.35 14.73 -9.49
CA SER A 436 22.18 15.60 -9.47
C SER A 436 21.92 16.25 -10.84
N GLN A 437 22.96 16.83 -11.46
CA GLN A 437 22.84 17.41 -12.81
C GLN A 437 22.53 16.38 -13.89
N TRP A 438 23.00 15.14 -13.75
CA TRP A 438 22.64 14.07 -14.68
C TRP A 438 21.14 13.81 -14.62
N ILE A 439 20.55 13.66 -13.42
CA ILE A 439 19.10 13.47 -13.22
C ILE A 439 18.33 14.64 -13.85
N THR A 440 18.68 15.89 -13.51
CA THR A 440 18.01 17.08 -14.08
C THR A 440 18.06 17.09 -15.61
N ARG A 441 19.19 16.72 -16.21
CA ARG A 441 19.32 16.65 -17.67
C ARG A 441 18.48 15.53 -18.31
N GLN A 442 18.36 14.36 -17.66
CA GLN A 442 17.50 13.29 -18.17
C GLN A 442 16.04 13.76 -18.25
N ILE A 443 15.54 14.37 -17.16
CA ILE A 443 14.15 14.86 -17.11
C ILE A 443 13.93 16.05 -18.05
N ALA A 444 14.83 17.04 -18.03
CA ALA A 444 14.71 18.22 -18.90
C ALA A 444 14.78 17.86 -20.38
N GLY A 445 15.57 16.84 -20.74
CA GLY A 445 15.68 16.33 -22.10
C GLY A 445 14.52 15.44 -22.54
N GLY A 446 13.53 15.18 -21.67
CA GLY A 446 12.40 14.30 -21.99
C GLY A 446 12.82 12.84 -22.23
N VAL A 447 13.88 12.37 -21.56
CA VAL A 447 14.32 10.98 -21.70
C VAL A 447 13.23 10.06 -21.12
N PRO A 448 12.78 9.03 -21.87
CA PRO A 448 11.86 8.02 -21.36
C PRO A 448 12.31 7.43 -20.02
N LEU A 449 11.39 7.23 -19.07
CA LEU A 449 11.76 6.79 -17.72
C LEU A 449 12.40 5.41 -17.71
N ASP A 450 11.97 4.51 -18.58
CA ASP A 450 12.57 3.18 -18.76
C ASP A 450 14.03 3.28 -19.23
N GLU A 451 14.33 4.15 -20.20
CA GLU A 451 15.70 4.43 -20.63
C GLU A 451 16.55 5.05 -19.53
N MET A 452 16.01 6.01 -18.79
CA MET A 452 16.71 6.64 -17.67
C MET A 452 17.11 5.59 -16.62
N VAL A 453 16.19 4.68 -16.28
CA VAL A 453 16.43 3.60 -15.31
C VAL A 453 17.41 2.56 -15.85
N ARG A 454 17.34 2.18 -17.14
CA ARG A 454 18.35 1.31 -17.76
C ARG A 454 19.75 1.92 -17.71
N LYS A 455 19.88 3.21 -18.04
CA LYS A 455 21.15 3.95 -17.97
C LYS A 455 21.67 4.04 -16.53
N LEU A 456 20.78 4.21 -15.55
CA LEU A 456 21.12 4.29 -14.13
C LEU A 456 21.65 2.96 -13.59
N LEU A 457 20.87 1.88 -13.74
CA LEU A 457 21.19 0.58 -13.16
C LEU A 457 22.33 -0.13 -13.91
N GLY A 458 22.43 0.06 -15.23
CA GLY A 458 23.54 -0.47 -16.03
C GLY A 458 24.83 0.34 -15.94
N ALA A 459 24.87 1.44 -15.17
CA ALA A 459 25.98 2.38 -15.20
C ALA A 459 27.31 1.75 -14.74
N SER A 460 28.38 1.98 -15.51
CA SER A 460 29.76 1.63 -15.16
C SER A 460 30.70 2.74 -15.64
N GLY A 461 31.85 2.91 -14.99
CA GLY A 461 32.81 3.97 -15.28
C GLY A 461 33.15 4.82 -14.06
N GLY A 462 33.87 5.91 -14.31
CA GLY A 462 34.27 6.87 -13.26
C GLY A 462 33.11 7.77 -12.83
N SER A 463 33.04 8.12 -11.55
CA SER A 463 31.95 8.92 -10.97
C SER A 463 31.84 10.34 -11.51
N PHE A 464 32.83 10.83 -12.25
CA PHE A 464 32.74 12.11 -12.98
C PHE A 464 32.28 11.92 -14.42
N SER A 465 32.85 10.94 -15.13
CA SER A 465 32.57 10.67 -16.54
C SER A 465 31.23 9.95 -16.76
N SER A 466 30.79 9.16 -15.78
CA SER A 466 29.52 8.41 -15.77
C SER A 466 28.75 8.69 -14.48
N PRO A 467 28.16 9.90 -14.29
CA PRO A 467 27.64 10.33 -13.00
C PRO A 467 26.55 9.43 -12.38
N ALA A 468 25.82 8.67 -13.20
CA ALA A 468 24.82 7.70 -12.74
C ALA A 468 25.41 6.62 -11.79
N VAL A 469 26.70 6.30 -11.88
CA VAL A 469 27.36 5.32 -10.99
C VAL A 469 27.38 5.75 -9.52
N ASN A 470 27.10 7.02 -9.21
CA ASN A 470 26.97 7.50 -7.83
C ASN A 470 25.81 6.83 -7.07
N PHE A 471 24.81 6.28 -7.76
CA PHE A 471 23.80 5.43 -7.15
C PHE A 471 24.41 4.28 -6.34
N TYR A 472 25.50 3.68 -6.83
CA TYR A 472 26.22 2.58 -6.19
C TYR A 472 27.30 3.04 -5.19
N GLN A 473 27.52 4.35 -5.05
CA GLN A 473 28.42 4.90 -4.05
C GLN A 473 27.68 5.45 -2.84
N ILE A 474 26.40 5.83 -2.96
CA ILE A 474 25.64 6.30 -1.79
C ILE A 474 25.40 5.13 -0.81
N GLU A 475 25.05 3.96 -1.35
CA GLU A 475 24.88 2.71 -0.61
C GLU A 475 25.82 1.63 -1.15
N GLU A 476 26.70 1.13 -0.28
CA GLU A 476 27.74 0.15 -0.65
C GLU A 476 27.36 -1.27 -0.23
N THR A 477 26.39 -1.42 0.66
CA THR A 477 25.92 -2.72 1.14
C THR A 477 25.05 -3.37 0.08
N THR A 478 25.51 -4.52 -0.46
CA THR A 478 24.82 -5.25 -1.54
C THR A 478 23.34 -5.50 -1.24
N GLN A 479 23.04 -5.94 -0.01
CA GLN A 479 21.66 -6.15 0.48
C GLN A 479 20.83 -4.86 0.41
N LYS A 480 21.37 -3.74 0.90
CA LYS A 480 20.67 -2.46 0.88
C LYS A 480 20.49 -1.91 -0.53
N THR A 481 21.47 -2.10 -1.42
CA THR A 481 21.30 -1.77 -2.84
C THR A 481 20.13 -2.53 -3.45
N ALA A 482 20.03 -3.84 -3.19
CA ALA A 482 18.93 -4.68 -3.67
C ALA A 482 17.57 -4.23 -3.12
N GLU A 483 17.48 -3.99 -1.80
CA GLU A 483 16.29 -3.45 -1.15
C GLU A 483 15.85 -2.11 -1.76
N ASN A 484 16.80 -1.19 -1.97
CA ASN A 484 16.53 0.12 -2.55
C ASN A 484 16.04 0.02 -4.00
N VAL A 485 16.62 -0.85 -4.82
CA VAL A 485 16.16 -1.07 -6.21
C VAL A 485 14.74 -1.65 -6.22
N ALA A 486 14.46 -2.65 -5.39
CA ALA A 486 13.12 -3.23 -5.30
C ALA A 486 12.07 -2.20 -4.85
N GLN A 487 12.38 -1.40 -3.82
CA GLN A 487 11.46 -0.41 -3.27
C GLN A 487 11.22 0.77 -4.22
N VAL A 488 12.28 1.30 -4.85
CA VAL A 488 12.17 2.46 -5.75
C VAL A 488 11.47 2.07 -7.04
N PHE A 489 11.90 1.00 -7.70
CA PHE A 489 11.47 0.69 -9.07
C PHE A 489 10.32 -0.32 -9.16
N LEU A 490 10.16 -1.21 -8.17
CA LEU A 490 9.08 -2.21 -8.17
C LEU A 490 7.99 -1.94 -7.12
N GLY A 491 8.20 -0.96 -6.23
CA GLY A 491 7.27 -0.67 -5.13
C GLY A 491 7.28 -1.74 -4.03
N THR A 492 8.30 -2.61 -4.03
CA THR A 492 8.34 -3.81 -3.18
C THR A 492 9.32 -3.65 -2.02
N ARG A 493 8.85 -3.90 -0.79
CA ARG A 493 9.68 -3.90 0.42
C ARG A 493 10.18 -5.30 0.75
N LEU A 494 11.46 -5.56 0.47
CA LEU A 494 12.08 -6.87 0.67
C LEU A 494 12.72 -7.06 2.05
N GLN A 495 12.81 -6.02 2.88
CA GLN A 495 13.62 -6.02 4.11
C GLN A 495 13.22 -7.12 5.10
N CYS A 496 11.92 -7.42 5.22
CA CYS A 496 11.48 -8.51 6.10
C CYS A 496 11.95 -9.88 5.60
N ALA A 497 12.06 -10.06 4.27
CA ALA A 497 12.54 -11.28 3.62
C ALA A 497 14.04 -11.56 3.87
N GLN A 498 14.78 -10.62 4.47
CA GLN A 498 16.20 -10.81 4.80
C GLN A 498 16.43 -11.90 5.86
N CYS A 499 15.56 -11.97 6.86
CA CYS A 499 15.77 -12.84 8.04
C CYS A 499 14.77 -14.01 8.13
N HIS A 500 13.62 -13.89 7.47
CA HIS A 500 12.54 -14.87 7.39
C HIS A 500 11.70 -14.55 6.14
N ASN A 501 10.92 -15.47 5.55
CA ASN A 501 10.06 -15.04 4.42
C ASN A 501 9.06 -13.97 4.87
N HIS A 502 8.62 -13.14 3.92
CA HIS A 502 7.88 -11.92 4.21
C HIS A 502 6.54 -12.24 4.93
N PRO A 503 6.22 -11.54 6.03
CA PRO A 503 5.08 -11.87 6.87
C PRO A 503 3.75 -11.42 6.28
N PHE A 504 3.72 -10.56 5.26
CA PHE A 504 2.48 -10.06 4.66
C PHE A 504 2.53 -10.04 3.12
N ASP A 505 3.49 -10.78 2.55
CA ASP A 505 3.74 -10.82 1.11
C ASP A 505 4.34 -12.18 0.74
N ARG A 506 4.45 -12.47 -0.55
CA ARG A 506 4.91 -13.76 -1.09
C ARG A 506 6.43 -13.95 -1.09
N TRP A 507 7.20 -12.90 -0.81
CA TRP A 507 8.65 -12.94 -1.00
C TRP A 507 9.35 -13.83 0.01
N THR A 508 10.13 -14.78 -0.49
CA THR A 508 10.92 -15.70 0.34
C THR A 508 12.33 -15.19 0.63
N MET A 509 13.02 -15.78 1.60
CA MET A 509 14.45 -15.54 1.81
C MET A 509 15.25 -15.89 0.54
N ASP A 510 14.86 -16.94 -0.17
CA ASP A 510 15.46 -17.32 -1.44
C ASP A 510 15.32 -16.20 -2.46
N ASP A 511 14.11 -15.67 -2.64
CA ASP A 511 13.88 -14.55 -3.56
C ASP A 511 14.69 -13.31 -3.15
N TYR A 512 14.78 -13.01 -1.85
CA TYR A 512 15.60 -11.90 -1.33
C TYR A 512 17.08 -12.04 -1.70
N TYR A 513 17.68 -13.19 -1.40
CA TYR A 513 19.11 -13.40 -1.62
C TYR A 513 19.45 -13.63 -3.11
N SER A 514 18.55 -14.25 -3.86
CA SER A 514 18.69 -14.34 -5.32
C SER A 514 18.55 -12.98 -6.01
N PHE A 515 17.65 -12.11 -5.55
CA PHE A 515 17.58 -10.74 -6.06
C PHE A 515 18.83 -9.94 -5.67
N THR A 516 19.34 -10.15 -4.45
CA THR A 516 20.61 -9.57 -3.99
C THR A 516 21.80 -9.99 -4.86
N ALA A 517 21.78 -11.20 -5.43
CA ALA A 517 22.86 -11.72 -6.27
C ALA A 517 23.08 -10.92 -7.58
N PHE A 518 22.13 -10.08 -8.01
CA PHE A 518 22.36 -9.15 -9.13
C PHE A 518 23.40 -8.07 -8.82
N PHE A 519 23.62 -7.76 -7.55
CA PHE A 519 24.50 -6.68 -7.09
C PHE A 519 25.82 -7.19 -6.49
N SER A 520 26.01 -8.51 -6.38
CA SER A 520 27.18 -9.12 -5.73
C SER A 520 28.51 -8.92 -6.49
N GLN A 521 28.44 -8.49 -7.74
CA GLN A 521 29.61 -8.32 -8.63
C GLN A 521 29.98 -6.85 -8.87
N ILE A 522 29.45 -5.92 -8.06
CA ILE A 522 29.82 -4.50 -8.14
C ILE A 522 31.23 -4.30 -7.56
N GLY A 523 32.20 -4.07 -8.44
CA GLY A 523 33.55 -3.66 -8.11
C GLY A 523 33.68 -2.14 -7.95
N ARG A 524 34.55 -1.72 -7.04
CA ARG A 524 34.88 -0.31 -6.78
C ARG A 524 36.39 -0.13 -6.71
N LYS A 525 36.92 0.91 -7.35
CA LYS A 525 38.33 1.32 -7.20
C LYS A 525 38.45 2.84 -7.33
N THR A 526 39.39 3.45 -6.60
CA THR A 526 39.70 4.87 -6.74
C THR A 526 40.34 5.15 -8.11
N ALA A 527 39.97 6.26 -8.75
CA ALA A 527 40.62 6.74 -9.97
C ALA A 527 41.92 7.51 -9.65
N GLU A 528 42.49 8.18 -10.65
CA GLU A 528 43.65 9.06 -10.44
C GLU A 528 43.31 10.28 -9.58
N ASP A 529 42.13 10.88 -9.76
CA ASP A 529 41.58 11.86 -8.81
C ASP A 529 41.01 11.09 -7.62
N TYR A 530 41.52 11.37 -6.41
CA TYR A 530 41.11 10.71 -5.18
C TYR A 530 39.62 10.87 -4.84
N ARG A 531 38.94 11.85 -5.46
CA ARG A 531 37.50 12.10 -5.29
C ARG A 531 36.64 11.36 -6.32
N GLU A 532 37.26 10.67 -7.28
CA GLU A 532 36.58 9.88 -8.29
C GLU A 532 36.71 8.39 -7.99
N THR A 533 35.56 7.69 -8.05
CA THR A 533 35.48 6.25 -7.89
C THR A 533 35.04 5.64 -9.21
N ILE A 534 35.71 4.57 -9.63
CA ILE A 534 35.34 3.78 -10.80
C ILE A 534 34.49 2.60 -10.31
N ILE A 535 33.27 2.52 -10.81
CA ILE A 535 32.36 1.39 -10.62
C ILE A 535 32.43 0.50 -11.86
N PHE A 536 32.58 -0.81 -11.67
CA PHE A 536 32.70 -1.77 -12.76
C PHE A 536 32.14 -3.14 -12.37
N ASP A 537 31.82 -3.97 -13.35
CA ASP A 537 31.50 -5.37 -13.15
C ASP A 537 32.80 -6.17 -12.95
N GLN A 538 33.01 -6.69 -11.74
CA GLN A 538 34.22 -7.47 -11.41
C GLN A 538 34.12 -8.95 -11.83
N ARG A 539 33.00 -9.38 -12.42
CA ARG A 539 32.75 -10.74 -12.94
C ARG A 539 32.91 -11.87 -11.93
N SER A 540 32.95 -11.53 -10.64
CA SER A 540 33.15 -12.47 -9.53
C SER A 540 32.42 -11.99 -8.28
N GLY A 541 32.04 -12.94 -7.42
CA GLY A 541 31.27 -12.70 -6.20
C GLY A 541 29.83 -13.23 -6.29
N GLU A 542 29.40 -13.91 -5.23
CA GLU A 542 28.05 -14.46 -5.09
C GLU A 542 27.40 -13.98 -3.79
N ALA A 543 26.08 -13.79 -3.82
CA ALA A 543 25.31 -13.65 -2.60
C ALA A 543 25.15 -15.03 -1.95
N THR A 544 25.16 -15.08 -0.62
CA THR A 544 24.93 -16.32 0.13
C THR A 544 23.66 -16.22 0.95
N HIS A 545 22.94 -17.32 1.05
CA HIS A 545 21.76 -17.41 1.89
C HIS A 545 22.17 -17.44 3.37
N LEU A 546 21.48 -16.65 4.21
CA LEU A 546 21.90 -16.41 5.60
C LEU A 546 21.85 -17.65 6.49
N VAL A 547 20.93 -18.59 6.22
CA VAL A 547 20.66 -19.71 7.14
C VAL A 547 21.59 -20.91 6.91
N ASP A 548 21.85 -21.26 5.64
CA ASP A 548 22.55 -22.47 5.23
C ASP A 548 23.88 -22.17 4.49
N GLY A 549 24.15 -20.90 4.19
CA GLY A 549 25.39 -20.44 3.54
C GLY A 549 25.49 -20.79 2.05
N ARG A 550 24.44 -21.33 1.42
CA ARG A 550 24.50 -21.71 0.01
C ARG A 550 24.66 -20.47 -0.90
N PRO A 551 25.42 -20.57 -2.00
CA PRO A 551 25.46 -19.51 -3.01
C PRO A 551 24.11 -19.39 -3.72
N MET A 552 23.65 -18.16 -3.91
CA MET A 552 22.37 -17.83 -4.52
C MET A 552 22.57 -17.32 -5.93
N LYS A 553 21.89 -17.94 -6.90
CA LYS A 553 21.89 -17.48 -8.29
C LYS A 553 21.00 -16.25 -8.44
N PRO A 554 21.33 -15.32 -9.35
CA PRO A 554 20.42 -14.23 -9.71
C PRO A 554 19.08 -14.77 -10.21
N LYS A 555 17.99 -14.26 -9.64
CA LYS A 555 16.61 -14.58 -10.02
C LYS A 555 15.75 -13.33 -9.92
N PHE A 556 14.95 -13.08 -10.95
CA PHE A 556 14.00 -11.98 -10.93
C PHE A 556 12.92 -12.20 -9.87
N LEU A 557 12.37 -11.11 -9.30
CA LEU A 557 11.33 -11.24 -8.27
C LEU A 557 10.03 -11.79 -8.89
N GLY A 558 9.69 -13.02 -8.49
CA GLY A 558 8.47 -13.69 -8.95
C GLY A 558 8.54 -14.18 -10.39
N ASP A 559 9.75 -14.35 -10.95
CA ASP A 559 9.99 -14.70 -12.35
C ASP A 559 11.24 -15.61 -12.47
N ALA A 560 11.69 -15.90 -13.69
CA ALA A 560 12.71 -16.89 -14.01
C ALA A 560 14.14 -16.49 -13.53
N GLU A 561 15.02 -17.49 -13.48
CA GLU A 561 16.47 -17.31 -13.38
C GLU A 561 17.02 -16.92 -14.76
N PRO A 562 17.50 -15.68 -14.99
CA PRO A 562 18.05 -15.29 -16.29
C PRO A 562 19.46 -15.84 -16.52
N ASP A 563 19.85 -15.97 -17.78
CA ASP A 563 21.26 -16.16 -18.13
C ASP A 563 22.04 -14.84 -17.96
N VAL A 564 22.97 -14.85 -17.02
CA VAL A 564 23.86 -13.73 -16.69
C VAL A 564 25.33 -14.03 -17.03
N SER A 565 25.61 -15.13 -17.72
CA SER A 565 26.99 -15.62 -17.94
C SER A 565 27.84 -14.68 -18.80
N THR A 566 27.22 -13.95 -19.72
CA THR A 566 27.89 -13.11 -20.74
C THR A 566 27.70 -11.61 -20.57
N ARG A 567 26.83 -11.19 -19.64
CA ARG A 567 26.41 -9.79 -19.47
C ARG A 567 26.54 -9.35 -18.01
N ASP A 568 26.69 -8.05 -17.80
CA ASP A 568 26.62 -7.48 -16.45
C ASP A 568 25.24 -7.79 -15.84
N ARG A 569 25.25 -8.41 -14.65
CA ARG A 569 24.04 -8.79 -13.91
C ARG A 569 23.09 -7.61 -13.74
N ARG A 570 23.62 -6.41 -13.51
CA ARG A 570 22.82 -5.19 -13.34
C ARG A 570 22.15 -4.74 -14.63
N ALA A 571 22.82 -4.90 -15.77
CA ALA A 571 22.22 -4.59 -17.07
C ALA A 571 21.09 -5.56 -17.40
N VAL A 572 21.27 -6.86 -17.14
CA VAL A 572 20.21 -7.87 -17.28
C VAL A 572 19.01 -7.55 -16.39
N LEU A 573 19.26 -7.17 -15.12
CA LEU A 573 18.21 -6.74 -14.21
C LEU A 573 17.50 -5.48 -14.70
N ALA A 574 18.24 -4.50 -15.21
CA ALA A 574 17.67 -3.25 -15.70
C ALA A 574 16.74 -3.46 -16.90
N ASP A 575 17.11 -4.35 -17.83
CA ASP A 575 16.27 -4.75 -18.95
C ASP A 575 14.96 -5.38 -18.47
N TRP A 576 15.01 -6.27 -17.47
CA TRP A 576 13.82 -6.89 -16.90
C TRP A 576 12.95 -5.92 -16.10
N ILE A 577 13.53 -5.06 -15.26
CA ILE A 577 12.78 -4.05 -14.49
C ILE A 577 12.00 -3.17 -15.46
N THR A 578 12.62 -2.75 -16.56
CA THR A 578 12.05 -1.76 -17.47
C THR A 578 11.32 -2.36 -18.67
N SER A 579 11.12 -3.67 -18.69
CA SER A 579 10.39 -4.36 -19.74
C SER A 579 8.89 -4.03 -19.67
N PRO A 580 8.20 -3.88 -20.83
CA PRO A 580 6.75 -3.74 -20.89
C PRO A 580 5.97 -4.89 -20.26
N GLU A 581 6.57 -6.08 -20.19
CA GLU A 581 6.01 -7.29 -19.60
C GLU A 581 6.19 -7.34 -18.08
N ASN A 582 7.01 -6.45 -17.49
CA ASN A 582 7.21 -6.38 -16.06
C ASN A 582 5.93 -5.89 -15.35
N PRO A 583 5.35 -6.67 -14.41
CA PRO A 583 4.08 -6.33 -13.80
C PRO A 583 4.18 -5.26 -12.70
N TYR A 584 5.37 -4.79 -12.34
CA TYR A 584 5.58 -3.89 -11.20
C TYR A 584 6.02 -2.49 -11.61
N PHE A 585 6.96 -2.38 -12.56
CA PHE A 585 7.63 -1.10 -12.83
C PHE A 585 6.70 0.01 -13.31
N ALA A 586 5.96 -0.23 -14.39
CA ALA A 586 5.10 0.81 -14.97
C ALA A 586 4.01 1.26 -13.99
N VAL A 587 3.39 0.32 -13.28
CA VAL A 587 2.32 0.62 -12.31
C VAL A 587 2.86 1.32 -11.05
N ASN A 588 4.03 0.93 -10.53
CA ASN A 588 4.67 1.61 -9.40
C ASN A 588 5.08 3.05 -9.76
N VAL A 589 5.72 3.25 -10.92
CA VAL A 589 6.07 4.60 -11.40
C VAL A 589 4.80 5.44 -11.56
N ALA A 590 3.77 4.90 -12.19
CA ALA A 590 2.51 5.63 -12.36
C ALA A 590 1.81 5.94 -11.02
N ASN A 591 1.85 5.03 -10.04
CA ASN A 591 1.30 5.26 -8.70
C ASN A 591 2.02 6.39 -7.96
N ARG A 592 3.36 6.49 -8.11
CA ARG A 592 4.16 7.58 -7.54
C ARG A 592 3.84 8.92 -8.19
N VAL A 593 3.67 8.93 -9.52
CA VAL A 593 3.26 10.14 -10.25
C VAL A 593 1.86 10.56 -9.82
N TRP A 594 0.92 9.62 -9.76
CA TRP A 594 -0.43 9.84 -9.26
C TRP A 594 -0.44 10.45 -7.85
N ALA A 595 0.28 9.87 -6.91
CA ALA A 595 0.32 10.33 -5.52
C ALA A 595 0.84 11.76 -5.37
N HIS A 596 1.79 12.19 -6.22
CA HIS A 596 2.28 13.57 -6.22
C HIS A 596 1.13 14.57 -6.47
N PHE A 597 0.27 14.30 -7.46
CA PHE A 597 -0.84 15.20 -7.81
C PHE A 597 -2.08 15.02 -6.93
N MET A 598 -2.37 13.78 -6.52
CA MET A 598 -3.60 13.46 -5.80
C MET A 598 -3.43 13.51 -4.28
N GLY A 599 -2.19 13.55 -3.78
CA GLY A 599 -1.85 13.55 -2.35
C GLY A 599 -1.86 12.18 -1.68
N VAL A 600 -2.41 11.18 -2.36
CA VAL A 600 -2.52 9.80 -1.89
C VAL A 600 -2.38 8.87 -3.09
N GLY A 601 -1.62 7.79 -2.93
CA GLY A 601 -1.48 6.75 -3.94
C GLY A 601 -2.75 5.92 -4.12
N ILE A 602 -2.88 5.30 -5.28
CA ILE A 602 -3.86 4.22 -5.48
C ILE A 602 -3.50 3.04 -4.59
N ILE A 603 -2.20 2.76 -4.46
CA ILE A 603 -1.62 2.01 -3.34
C ILE A 603 -0.93 3.02 -2.44
N GLU A 604 -1.29 3.03 -1.15
CA GLU A 604 -0.72 3.93 -0.15
C GLU A 604 -0.28 3.09 1.06
N PRO A 605 0.98 3.20 1.53
CA PRO A 605 2.09 3.97 0.95
C PRO A 605 2.48 3.55 -0.47
N VAL A 606 2.94 4.49 -1.29
CA VAL A 606 3.26 4.27 -2.72
C VAL A 606 4.36 3.26 -2.99
N ASP A 607 5.19 2.98 -2.00
CA ASP A 607 6.36 2.11 -2.05
C ASP A 607 6.19 0.84 -1.21
N ASP A 608 4.94 0.43 -0.99
CA ASP A 608 4.53 -0.69 -0.15
C ASP A 608 3.46 -1.57 -0.83
N VAL A 609 3.77 -1.98 -2.06
CA VAL A 609 2.92 -2.83 -2.90
C VAL A 609 3.06 -4.27 -2.43
N ARG A 610 1.97 -4.80 -1.85
CA ARG A 610 1.88 -6.19 -1.39
C ARG A 610 0.43 -6.65 -1.42
N VAL A 611 0.21 -7.97 -1.35
CA VAL A 611 -1.15 -8.55 -1.35
C VAL A 611 -2.02 -7.98 -0.23
N SER A 612 -1.45 -7.73 0.95
CA SER A 612 -2.21 -7.18 2.09
C SER A 612 -2.40 -5.65 2.05
N ASN A 613 -1.85 -4.97 1.05
CA ASN A 613 -2.04 -3.54 0.77
C ASN A 613 -2.34 -3.32 -0.72
N PRO A 614 -3.50 -3.78 -1.19
CA PRO A 614 -3.86 -3.69 -2.59
C PRO A 614 -4.30 -2.28 -2.98
N ALA A 615 -4.42 -2.07 -4.29
CA ALA A 615 -4.90 -0.83 -4.89
C ALA A 615 -6.35 -0.52 -4.47
N SER A 616 -6.64 0.73 -4.10
CA SER A 616 -8.02 1.20 -3.86
C SER A 616 -8.87 1.14 -5.14
N ASN A 617 -8.22 1.31 -6.29
CA ASN A 617 -8.82 1.13 -7.62
C ASN A 617 -7.85 0.31 -8.51
N PRO A 618 -7.94 -1.04 -8.47
CA PRO A 618 -7.05 -1.92 -9.23
C PRO A 618 -7.09 -1.69 -10.75
N ASP A 619 -8.27 -1.39 -11.30
CA ASP A 619 -8.43 -1.15 -12.72
C ASP A 619 -7.73 0.14 -13.16
N LEU A 620 -7.87 1.21 -12.37
CA LEU A 620 -7.13 2.46 -12.59
C LEU A 620 -5.62 2.26 -12.48
N HIS A 621 -5.16 1.52 -11.47
CA HIS A 621 -3.74 1.23 -11.27
C HIS A 621 -3.15 0.49 -12.48
N ALA A 622 -3.83 -0.57 -12.95
CA ALA A 622 -3.43 -1.33 -14.12
C ALA A 622 -3.46 -0.46 -15.39
N LYS A 623 -4.51 0.34 -15.57
CA LYS A 623 -4.67 1.20 -16.75
C LYS A 623 -3.59 2.28 -16.84
N LEU A 624 -3.22 2.90 -15.72
CA LEU A 624 -2.15 3.90 -15.68
C LEU A 624 -0.80 3.30 -16.06
N GLY A 625 -0.47 2.08 -15.58
CA GLY A 625 0.74 1.37 -16.00
C GLY A 625 0.73 1.03 -17.49
N ALA A 626 -0.39 0.52 -18.01
CA ALA A 626 -0.56 0.23 -19.44
C ALA A 626 -0.42 1.49 -20.31
N LYS A 627 -0.98 2.63 -19.86
CA LYS A 627 -0.81 3.92 -20.54
C LYS A 627 0.62 4.41 -20.52
N LEU A 628 1.33 4.27 -19.41
CA LEU A 628 2.75 4.65 -19.37
C LEU A 628 3.58 3.83 -20.37
N ILE A 629 3.31 2.53 -20.53
CA ILE A 629 3.94 1.69 -21.56
C ILE A 629 3.56 2.18 -22.97
N GLU A 630 2.28 2.44 -23.22
CA GLU A 630 1.76 2.98 -24.51
C GLU A 630 2.45 4.30 -24.89
N TYR A 631 2.69 5.17 -23.90
CA TYR A 631 3.40 6.45 -24.04
C TYR A 631 4.91 6.31 -24.13
N LYS A 632 5.45 5.08 -24.18
CA LYS A 632 6.89 4.80 -24.16
C LYS A 632 7.57 5.47 -22.97
N TYR A 633 6.92 5.37 -21.81
CA TYR A 633 7.39 5.91 -20.54
C TYR A 633 7.60 7.43 -20.53
N ASP A 634 6.84 8.18 -21.34
CA ASP A 634 6.79 9.64 -21.30
C ASP A 634 6.07 10.12 -20.03
N LEU A 635 6.85 10.71 -19.13
CA LEU A 635 6.37 11.31 -17.89
C LEU A 635 5.39 12.46 -18.13
N ARG A 636 5.66 13.34 -19.10
CA ARG A 636 4.88 14.55 -19.35
C ARG A 636 3.48 14.19 -19.82
N GLN A 637 3.38 13.19 -20.70
CA GLN A 637 2.09 12.70 -21.17
C GLN A 637 1.23 12.14 -20.02
N LEU A 638 1.82 11.35 -19.11
CA LEU A 638 1.09 10.85 -17.94
C LEU A 638 0.63 11.98 -17.02
N VAL A 639 1.50 12.96 -16.75
CA VAL A 639 1.12 14.15 -15.94
C VAL A 639 -0.02 14.92 -16.61
N ARG A 640 0.05 15.08 -17.93
CA ARG A 640 -0.98 15.77 -18.71
C ARG A 640 -2.34 15.11 -18.55
N ASP A 641 -2.41 13.78 -18.63
CA ASP A 641 -3.67 13.05 -18.48
C ASP A 641 -4.25 13.18 -17.07
N ILE A 642 -3.40 13.09 -16.04
CA ILE A 642 -3.80 13.29 -14.65
C ILE A 642 -4.37 14.69 -14.44
N CYS A 643 -3.64 15.74 -14.84
CA CYS A 643 -4.07 17.12 -14.63
C CYS A 643 -5.33 17.51 -15.42
N ASN A 644 -5.60 16.85 -16.55
CA ASN A 644 -6.83 17.08 -17.33
C ASN A 644 -8.05 16.33 -16.79
N SER A 645 -7.88 15.33 -15.92
CA SER A 645 -9.00 14.55 -15.36
C SER A 645 -9.88 15.40 -14.43
N HIS A 646 -11.18 15.11 -14.40
CA HIS A 646 -12.06 15.62 -13.35
C HIS A 646 -11.56 15.22 -11.98
N ALA A 647 -11.05 13.99 -11.80
CA ALA A 647 -10.49 13.53 -10.53
C ALA A 647 -9.45 14.50 -9.93
N TYR A 648 -8.50 14.99 -10.74
CA TYR A 648 -7.53 16.01 -10.29
C TYR A 648 -8.17 17.39 -10.08
N GLN A 649 -9.15 17.76 -10.90
CA GLN A 649 -9.77 19.08 -10.89
C GLN A 649 -10.99 19.19 -9.95
N ARG A 650 -11.25 18.22 -9.07
CA ARG A 650 -12.35 18.32 -8.10
C ARG A 650 -12.10 19.41 -7.07
N SER A 651 -13.16 19.98 -6.54
CA SER A 651 -13.11 20.83 -5.34
C SER A 651 -12.71 20.00 -4.12
N SER A 652 -12.08 20.66 -3.15
CA SER A 652 -11.83 20.08 -1.83
C SER A 652 -13.07 20.08 -0.93
N GLU A 653 -14.10 20.86 -1.30
CA GLU A 653 -15.35 20.94 -0.54
C GLU A 653 -16.11 19.62 -0.63
N PRO A 654 -16.38 18.95 0.50
CA PRO A 654 -17.07 17.66 0.50
C PRO A 654 -18.58 17.82 0.27
N ASN A 655 -19.19 16.77 -0.24
CA ASN A 655 -20.64 16.55 -0.16
C ASN A 655 -20.96 15.47 0.90
N ASP A 656 -22.24 15.27 1.19
CA ASP A 656 -22.69 14.34 2.24
C ASP A 656 -22.18 12.90 2.05
N THR A 657 -22.01 12.46 0.81
CA THR A 657 -21.60 11.09 0.51
C THR A 657 -20.10 10.86 0.59
N ASN A 658 -19.28 11.91 0.44
CA ASN A 658 -17.82 11.83 0.31
C ASN A 658 -17.04 12.52 1.45
N ALA A 659 -17.72 13.04 2.47
CA ALA A 659 -17.09 13.71 3.60
C ALA A 659 -15.99 12.86 4.26
N ALA A 660 -16.22 11.55 4.40
CA ALA A 660 -15.26 10.59 4.96
C ALA A 660 -14.31 9.93 3.92
N ASP A 661 -14.42 10.26 2.63
CA ASP A 661 -13.53 9.69 1.62
C ASP A 661 -12.11 10.27 1.74
N SER A 662 -11.13 9.37 1.80
CA SER A 662 -9.71 9.68 1.86
C SER A 662 -8.87 8.92 0.83
N ARG A 663 -9.46 7.99 0.05
CA ARG A 663 -8.69 7.06 -0.82
C ARG A 663 -9.32 6.79 -2.19
N ASN A 664 -10.56 7.23 -2.43
CA ASN A 664 -11.29 6.92 -3.68
C ASN A 664 -11.35 8.10 -4.64
N PHE A 665 -10.65 9.20 -4.32
CA PHE A 665 -10.51 10.37 -5.19
C PHE A 665 -11.85 11.09 -5.46
N ALA A 666 -12.81 10.99 -4.53
CA ALA A 666 -14.11 11.62 -4.67
C ALA A 666 -14.04 13.15 -4.57
N LYS A 667 -12.99 13.69 -3.96
CA LYS A 667 -12.70 15.13 -3.79
C LYS A 667 -11.20 15.36 -3.82
N ALA A 668 -10.78 16.61 -4.06
CA ALA A 668 -9.37 16.97 -3.91
C ALA A 668 -8.97 16.94 -2.43
N GLN A 669 -7.78 16.41 -2.15
CA GLN A 669 -7.20 16.43 -0.82
C GLN A 669 -6.50 17.77 -0.59
N VAL A 670 -6.75 18.38 0.57
CA VAL A 670 -6.02 19.57 0.99
C VAL A 670 -4.61 19.14 1.43
N ARG A 671 -3.60 19.52 0.64
CA ARG A 671 -2.22 19.06 0.80
C ARG A 671 -1.35 20.19 1.32
N ARG A 672 -0.49 19.91 2.29
CA ARG A 672 0.52 20.88 2.70
C ARG A 672 1.56 21.05 1.60
N ILE A 673 1.93 22.29 1.30
CA ILE A 673 3.02 22.55 0.35
C ILE A 673 4.35 21.99 0.93
N PRO A 674 5.14 21.22 0.15
CA PRO A 674 6.45 20.72 0.60
C PRO A 674 7.42 21.82 1.01
N ALA A 675 8.38 21.52 1.88
CA ALA A 675 9.25 22.52 2.51
C ALA A 675 9.97 23.44 1.51
N GLU A 676 10.58 22.85 0.47
CA GLU A 676 11.29 23.56 -0.58
C GLU A 676 10.37 24.47 -1.36
N VAL A 677 9.23 23.91 -1.83
CA VAL A 677 8.25 24.65 -2.62
C VAL A 677 7.63 25.79 -1.78
N LEU A 678 7.37 25.57 -0.50
CA LEU A 678 6.82 26.58 0.38
C LEU A 678 7.81 27.74 0.60
N LEU A 679 9.09 27.44 0.83
CA LEU A 679 10.12 28.47 0.96
C LEU A 679 10.28 29.26 -0.34
N ASP A 680 10.24 28.57 -1.48
CA ASP A 680 10.31 29.20 -2.81
C ASP A 680 9.10 30.07 -3.08
N CYS A 681 7.89 29.63 -2.70
CA CYS A 681 6.68 30.44 -2.78
C CYS A 681 6.79 31.67 -1.89
N LEU A 682 7.28 31.52 -0.65
CA LEU A 682 7.48 32.63 0.28
C LEU A 682 8.45 33.67 -0.29
N CYS A 683 9.58 33.25 -0.85
CA CYS A 683 10.54 34.15 -1.47
C CYS A 683 9.97 34.81 -2.74
N ALA A 684 9.25 34.06 -3.57
CA ALA A 684 8.64 34.59 -4.79
C ALA A 684 7.58 35.66 -4.49
N VAL A 685 6.75 35.44 -3.47
CA VAL A 685 5.74 36.43 -3.08
C VAL A 685 6.37 37.57 -2.33
N THR A 686 7.31 37.40 -1.42
CA THR A 686 7.87 38.59 -0.74
C THR A 686 8.85 39.36 -1.60
N GLY A 687 9.44 38.76 -2.65
CA GLY A 687 10.56 39.34 -3.39
C GLY A 687 11.91 39.17 -2.68
N ALA A 688 11.91 38.53 -1.50
CA ALA A 688 13.13 38.22 -0.76
C ALA A 688 13.97 37.16 -1.49
N GLN A 689 15.28 37.17 -1.24
CA GLN A 689 16.21 36.23 -1.84
C GLN A 689 16.83 35.32 -0.78
N GLU A 690 17.08 34.08 -1.17
CA GLU A 690 17.81 33.11 -0.36
C GLU A 690 19.23 32.92 -0.89
N LYS A 691 20.13 32.55 0.03
CA LYS A 691 21.50 32.17 -0.31
C LYS A 691 21.81 30.80 0.26
N TYR A 692 22.05 29.86 -0.65
CA TYR A 692 22.51 28.52 -0.30
C TYR A 692 23.99 28.36 -0.64
N PRO A 693 24.76 27.62 0.19
CA PRO A 693 26.13 27.25 -0.15
C PRO A 693 26.21 26.58 -1.53
N GLY A 694 27.13 27.06 -2.37
CA GLY A 694 27.34 26.55 -3.73
C GLY A 694 26.35 27.03 -4.80
N LEU A 695 25.29 27.78 -4.44
CA LEU A 695 24.31 28.32 -5.38
C LEU A 695 24.36 29.86 -5.43
N PRO A 696 23.96 30.51 -6.54
CA PRO A 696 23.89 31.98 -6.62
C PRO A 696 22.86 32.57 -5.64
N MET A 697 22.96 33.88 -5.39
CA MET A 697 21.93 34.60 -4.64
C MET A 697 20.60 34.53 -5.39
N GLY A 698 19.49 34.28 -4.68
CA GLY A 698 18.17 34.11 -5.27
C GLY A 698 17.94 32.74 -5.92
N ALA A 699 18.81 31.76 -5.67
CA ALA A 699 18.56 30.38 -6.06
C ALA A 699 17.35 29.82 -5.30
N ARG A 700 16.66 28.86 -5.92
CA ARG A 700 15.48 28.20 -5.33
C ARG A 700 15.89 27.03 -4.44
N ALA A 701 15.12 26.78 -3.39
CA ALA A 701 15.30 25.63 -2.51
C ALA A 701 15.18 24.30 -3.27
N VAL A 702 14.29 24.21 -4.27
CA VAL A 702 14.18 23.02 -5.13
C VAL A 702 15.44 22.71 -5.94
N GLN A 703 16.34 23.70 -6.11
CA GLN A 703 17.62 23.54 -6.83
C GLN A 703 18.76 23.04 -5.92
N ILE A 704 18.50 22.82 -4.62
CA ILE A 704 19.49 22.26 -3.70
C ILE A 704 19.78 20.80 -4.08
N ALA A 705 20.97 20.59 -4.65
CA ALA A 705 21.43 19.28 -5.09
C ALA A 705 21.74 18.33 -3.93
N ASP A 706 22.32 18.82 -2.83
CA ASP A 706 22.75 17.96 -1.72
C ASP A 706 21.63 17.75 -0.70
N GLY A 707 21.24 16.50 -0.44
CA GLY A 707 20.32 16.15 0.64
C GLY A 707 20.80 16.60 2.02
N GLY A 708 22.12 16.63 2.24
CA GLY A 708 22.73 17.07 3.50
C GLY A 708 22.69 18.59 3.74
N LEU A 709 22.42 19.40 2.71
CA LEU A 709 22.32 20.84 2.83
C LEU A 709 20.90 21.26 3.24
N SER A 710 20.75 21.91 4.39
CA SER A 710 19.45 22.40 4.88
C SER A 710 19.60 23.75 5.61
N THR A 711 18.49 24.48 5.72
CA THR A 711 18.34 25.65 6.60
C THR A 711 17.43 25.32 7.77
N TYR A 712 17.35 26.21 8.77
CA TYR A 712 16.40 26.04 9.88
C TYR A 712 14.95 25.91 9.39
N PHE A 713 14.56 26.70 8.39
CA PHE A 713 13.23 26.60 7.77
C PHE A 713 13.02 25.21 7.15
N LEU A 714 13.91 24.80 6.25
CA LEU A 714 13.77 23.52 5.52
C LEU A 714 13.71 22.32 6.47
N THR A 715 14.55 22.29 7.51
CA THR A 715 14.52 21.25 8.53
C THR A 715 13.22 21.26 9.34
N THR A 716 12.79 22.44 9.81
CA THR A 716 11.55 22.58 10.60
C THR A 716 10.31 22.17 9.80
N PHE A 717 10.34 22.42 8.50
CA PHE A 717 9.25 22.14 7.57
C PHE A 717 9.32 20.74 6.95
N GLY A 718 10.24 19.88 7.36
CA GLY A 718 10.23 18.46 7.01
C GLY A 718 10.90 18.11 5.69
N ARG A 719 11.85 18.91 5.20
CA ARG A 719 12.68 18.56 4.04
C ARG A 719 13.37 17.21 4.24
N ALA A 720 13.38 16.38 3.20
CA ALA A 720 14.09 15.10 3.22
C ALA A 720 15.62 15.29 3.29
N PRO A 721 16.32 14.64 4.24
CA PRO A 721 17.78 14.58 4.25
C PRO A 721 18.34 13.59 3.21
N ARG A 722 17.47 12.84 2.50
CA ARG A 722 17.83 11.87 1.44
C ARG A 722 18.69 10.74 1.99
N THR A 723 18.30 10.23 3.15
CA THR A 723 19.02 9.17 3.87
C THR A 723 18.44 7.80 3.66
N THR A 724 17.21 7.72 3.18
CA THR A 724 16.53 6.47 2.82
C THR A 724 15.78 6.67 1.51
N VAL A 725 15.39 5.58 0.86
CA VAL A 725 14.52 5.62 -0.33
C VAL A 725 13.03 5.71 0.02
N CYS A 726 12.68 5.83 1.31
CA CYS A 726 11.28 5.84 1.76
C CYS A 726 10.55 7.05 1.18
N ALA A 727 9.36 6.81 0.61
CA ALA A 727 8.46 7.90 0.24
C ALA A 727 8.01 8.74 1.45
N CYS A 728 8.14 8.18 2.66
CA CYS A 728 7.79 8.79 3.94
C CYS A 728 8.86 9.71 4.54
N GLU A 729 10.04 9.85 3.91
CA GLU A 729 11.11 10.66 4.48
C GLU A 729 10.81 12.17 4.51
N PRO A 730 10.26 12.78 3.44
CA PRO A 730 9.71 14.13 3.52
C PRO A 730 8.47 14.15 4.42
N LYS A 731 8.42 15.10 5.35
CA LYS A 731 7.31 15.24 6.30
C LYS A 731 6.43 16.43 5.98
N THR A 732 5.13 16.20 6.04
CA THR A 732 4.11 17.23 5.78
C THR A 732 3.07 17.32 6.88
N GLU A 733 3.25 16.58 7.97
CA GLU A 733 2.41 16.70 9.15
C GLU A 733 2.65 18.07 9.81
N PRO A 734 1.58 18.80 10.17
CA PRO A 734 1.71 20.09 10.84
C PRO A 734 2.26 19.91 12.25
N THR A 735 3.14 20.83 12.68
CA THR A 735 3.69 20.85 14.03
C THR A 735 3.55 22.23 14.69
N LEU A 736 3.56 22.26 16.02
CA LEU A 736 3.55 23.52 16.77
C LEU A 736 4.78 24.38 16.45
N SER A 737 5.95 23.77 16.25
CA SER A 737 7.17 24.50 15.90
C SER A 737 7.08 25.18 14.55
N GLN A 738 6.43 24.58 13.55
CA GLN A 738 6.18 25.21 12.25
C GLN A 738 5.30 26.45 12.40
N ALA A 739 4.20 26.35 13.16
CA ALA A 739 3.30 27.48 13.40
C ALA A 739 4.01 28.64 14.12
N LEU A 740 4.77 28.34 15.18
CA LEU A 740 5.54 29.35 15.92
C LEU A 740 6.63 30.00 15.05
N HIS A 741 7.24 29.23 14.14
CA HIS A 741 8.26 29.77 13.24
C HIS A 741 7.71 30.75 12.22
N LEU A 742 6.50 30.53 11.69
CA LEU A 742 5.86 31.46 10.76
C LEU A 742 5.40 32.74 11.46
N LEU A 743 4.83 32.61 12.67
CA LEU A 743 4.28 33.74 13.42
C LEU A 743 5.38 34.63 14.00
N ASN A 744 6.38 34.03 14.65
CA ASN A 744 7.35 34.75 15.46
C ASN A 744 8.77 34.72 14.88
N GLY A 745 9.01 33.89 13.86
CA GLY A 745 10.33 33.76 13.25
C GLY A 745 10.57 34.82 12.18
N SER A 746 11.85 34.99 11.84
CA SER A 746 12.31 35.85 10.75
C SER A 746 11.81 35.42 9.37
N ALA A 747 11.25 34.22 9.23
CA ALA A 747 10.88 33.64 7.94
C ALA A 747 9.87 34.49 7.17
N VAL A 748 8.87 35.09 7.83
CA VAL A 748 7.83 35.88 7.14
C VAL A 748 8.10 37.38 7.26
N HIS A 749 8.25 37.89 8.49
CA HIS A 749 8.38 39.32 8.74
C HIS A 749 9.61 39.94 8.06
N ASP A 750 10.79 39.35 8.25
CA ASP A 750 12.02 39.90 7.66
C ASP A 750 11.97 39.84 6.13
N LYS A 751 11.40 38.78 5.56
CA LYS A 751 11.24 38.65 4.11
C LYS A 751 10.32 39.71 3.51
N ILE A 752 9.23 40.07 4.18
CA ILE A 752 8.35 41.16 3.74
C ILE A 752 9.14 42.48 3.73
N ASN A 753 9.87 42.77 4.80
CA ASN A 753 10.67 43.99 4.95
C ASN A 753 11.83 44.09 3.94
N GLU A 754 12.50 42.97 3.67
CA GLU A 754 13.60 42.89 2.71
C GLU A 754 13.11 43.13 1.28
N GLY A 755 11.96 42.56 0.92
CA GLY A 755 11.43 42.60 -0.43
C GLY A 755 10.73 43.90 -0.83
N LYS A 756 10.28 44.70 0.16
CA LYS A 756 9.70 46.06 -0.03
C LYS A 756 8.58 46.16 -1.06
N ILE A 757 7.82 45.08 -1.26
CA ILE A 757 6.83 45.01 -2.33
C ILE A 757 5.66 45.99 -2.07
N VAL A 758 5.22 46.11 -0.82
CA VAL A 758 4.14 47.05 -0.45
C VAL A 758 4.54 48.48 -0.74
N GLU A 759 5.73 48.88 -0.30
CA GLU A 759 6.31 50.21 -0.54
C GLU A 759 6.44 50.50 -2.03
N THR A 760 7.02 49.56 -2.78
CA THR A 760 7.21 49.69 -4.24
C THR A 760 5.88 49.93 -4.96
N MET A 761 4.81 49.23 -4.56
CA MET A 761 3.50 49.41 -5.17
C MET A 761 2.85 50.75 -4.84
N LEU A 762 2.95 51.20 -3.59
CA LEU A 762 2.42 52.51 -3.16
C LEU A 762 3.21 53.66 -3.81
N GLU A 763 4.53 53.50 -3.98
CA GLU A 763 5.38 54.44 -4.71
C GLU A 763 5.03 54.48 -6.20
N ALA A 764 4.65 53.34 -6.78
CA ALA A 764 4.11 53.25 -8.14
C ALA A 764 2.68 53.81 -8.29
N GLY A 765 2.05 54.29 -7.21
CA GLY A 765 0.74 54.95 -7.24
C GLY A 765 -0.47 54.02 -7.14
N LYS A 766 -0.28 52.73 -6.80
CA LYS A 766 -1.41 51.84 -6.50
C LYS A 766 -2.13 52.28 -5.23
N LYS A 767 -3.47 52.20 -5.22
CA LYS A 767 -4.30 52.44 -4.03
C LYS A 767 -4.15 51.31 -3.02
N PRO A 768 -4.39 51.54 -1.71
CA PRO A 768 -4.35 50.50 -0.69
C PRO A 768 -5.20 49.26 -1.04
N SER A 769 -6.40 49.45 -1.59
CA SER A 769 -7.25 48.33 -2.03
C SER A 769 -6.64 47.51 -3.18
N GLU A 770 -5.94 48.15 -4.12
CA GLU A 770 -5.25 47.47 -5.22
C GLU A 770 -3.99 46.74 -4.73
N VAL A 771 -3.36 47.22 -3.66
CA VAL A 771 -2.26 46.53 -2.99
C VAL A 771 -2.76 45.28 -2.27
N VAL A 772 -3.92 45.32 -1.62
CA VAL A 772 -4.54 44.15 -1.00
C VAL A 772 -4.89 43.10 -2.06
N ASP A 773 -5.50 43.51 -3.18
CA ASP A 773 -5.77 42.63 -4.32
C ASP A 773 -4.49 41.95 -4.83
N GLU A 774 -3.39 42.70 -4.94
CA GLU A 774 -2.10 42.16 -5.34
C GLU A 774 -1.59 41.12 -4.32
N ILE A 775 -1.60 41.44 -3.02
CA ILE A 775 -1.19 40.54 -1.94
C ILE A 775 -1.96 39.22 -1.99
N TYR A 776 -3.27 39.29 -2.20
CA TYR A 776 -4.13 38.12 -2.29
C TYR A 776 -3.86 37.30 -3.54
N VAL A 777 -3.80 37.92 -4.72
CA VAL A 777 -3.57 37.18 -5.97
C VAL A 777 -2.20 36.52 -5.98
N ARG A 778 -1.14 37.24 -5.57
CA ARG A 778 0.22 36.69 -5.59
C ARG A 778 0.42 35.58 -4.54
N SER A 779 -0.28 35.64 -3.41
CA SER A 779 -0.08 34.70 -2.28
C SER A 779 -1.04 33.53 -2.32
N LEU A 780 -2.31 33.80 -2.67
CA LEU A 780 -3.42 32.85 -2.61
C LEU A 780 -3.94 32.46 -4.00
N GLY A 781 -3.58 33.18 -5.08
CA GLY A 781 -4.07 32.87 -6.44
C GLY A 781 -5.52 33.28 -6.67
N ARG A 782 -6.09 34.11 -5.81
CA ARG A 782 -7.45 34.65 -5.88
C ARG A 782 -7.52 36.09 -5.40
N LYS A 783 -8.61 36.79 -5.68
CA LYS A 783 -8.91 38.09 -5.04
C LYS A 783 -9.45 37.91 -3.61
N PRO A 784 -9.35 38.95 -2.75
CA PRO A 784 -10.05 38.93 -1.47
C PRO A 784 -11.56 38.87 -1.71
N THR A 785 -12.26 38.13 -0.86
CA THR A 785 -13.73 38.17 -0.83
C THR A 785 -14.23 39.56 -0.44
N PRO A 786 -15.49 39.92 -0.73
CA PRO A 786 -16.07 41.18 -0.28
C PRO A 786 -15.95 41.40 1.23
N GLU A 787 -16.14 40.34 2.02
CA GLU A 787 -16.05 40.37 3.48
C GLU A 787 -14.61 40.57 3.96
N GLU A 788 -13.63 39.90 3.35
CA GLU A 788 -12.20 40.12 3.64
C GLU A 788 -11.79 41.55 3.28
N SER A 789 -12.21 42.03 2.10
CA SER A 789 -11.89 43.38 1.62
C SER A 789 -12.42 44.46 2.56
N GLN A 790 -13.65 44.31 3.04
CA GLN A 790 -14.26 45.24 3.99
C GLN A 790 -13.50 45.30 5.31
N ARG A 791 -13.18 44.14 5.91
CA ARG A 791 -12.43 44.08 7.18
C ARG A 791 -11.03 44.64 7.05
N ILE A 792 -10.36 44.40 5.93
CA ILE A 792 -9.02 44.92 5.69
C ILE A 792 -9.05 46.44 5.47
N ALA A 793 -10.08 46.97 4.82
CA ALA A 793 -10.25 48.41 4.64
C ALA A 793 -10.39 49.17 5.96
N GLU A 794 -10.99 48.54 6.98
CA GLU A 794 -11.07 49.11 8.33
C GLU A 794 -9.70 49.28 9.00
N LEU A 795 -8.69 48.46 8.63
CA LEU A 795 -7.35 48.54 9.22
C LEU A 795 -6.59 49.79 8.80
N TYR A 796 -6.68 50.18 7.51
CA TYR A 796 -5.97 51.35 6.99
C TYR A 796 -6.82 52.62 6.91
N GLY A 797 -8.14 52.51 7.07
CA GLY A 797 -9.06 53.65 7.10
C GLY A 797 -8.90 54.60 5.91
N THR A 798 -8.61 55.87 6.18
CA THR A 798 -8.42 56.90 5.15
C THR A 798 -6.95 57.24 4.89
N ALA A 799 -6.00 56.45 5.39
CA ALA A 799 -4.58 56.71 5.20
C ALA A 799 -4.18 56.53 3.72
N GLU A 800 -3.46 57.50 3.16
CA GLU A 800 -3.04 57.45 1.74
C GLU A 800 -1.90 56.44 1.48
N LYS A 801 -1.00 56.24 2.45
CA LYS A 801 0.14 55.30 2.35
C LYS A 801 0.31 54.46 3.63
N PRO A 802 -0.62 53.53 3.91
CA PRO A 802 -0.64 52.70 5.11
C PRO A 802 0.33 51.51 4.98
N VAL A 803 1.64 51.78 4.93
CA VAL A 803 2.65 50.75 4.68
C VAL A 803 2.62 49.66 5.76
N ALA A 804 2.59 50.05 7.04
CA ALA A 804 2.65 49.11 8.15
C ALA A 804 1.42 48.20 8.18
N GLU A 805 0.22 48.77 8.01
CA GLU A 805 -1.03 48.03 7.99
C GLU A 805 -1.11 47.05 6.81
N LEU A 806 -0.62 47.45 5.63
CA LEU A 806 -0.57 46.57 4.46
C LEU A 806 0.51 45.48 4.58
N GLN A 807 1.62 45.75 5.28
CA GLN A 807 2.61 44.73 5.65
C GLN A 807 2.04 43.73 6.66
N ASP A 808 1.23 44.17 7.62
CA ASP A 808 0.52 43.30 8.56
C ASP A 808 -0.51 42.41 7.84
N VAL A 809 -1.23 42.96 6.86
CA VAL A 809 -2.12 42.17 5.97
C VAL A 809 -1.32 41.12 5.21
N PHE A 810 -0.17 41.50 4.65
CA PHE A 810 0.68 40.57 3.93
C PHE A 810 1.18 39.44 4.85
N TRP A 811 1.65 39.80 6.05
CA TRP A 811 2.05 38.83 7.08
C TRP A 811 0.91 37.89 7.47
N ALA A 812 -0.32 38.41 7.64
CA ALA A 812 -1.49 37.62 8.02
C ALA A 812 -1.86 36.62 6.92
N VAL A 813 -1.82 37.03 5.65
CA VAL A 813 -2.08 36.16 4.50
C VAL A 813 -1.04 35.03 4.41
N LEU A 814 0.25 35.34 4.60
CA LEU A 814 1.33 34.33 4.56
C LEU A 814 1.33 33.37 5.75
N ASN A 815 0.70 33.76 6.87
CA ASN A 815 0.47 32.89 8.03
C ASN A 815 -0.86 32.13 7.97
N SER A 816 -1.68 32.37 6.95
CA SER A 816 -2.97 31.70 6.81
C SER A 816 -2.82 30.22 6.42
N ARG A 817 -3.81 29.41 6.79
CA ARG A 817 -3.88 28.01 6.31
C ARG A 817 -3.99 27.94 4.79
N GLU A 818 -4.62 28.91 4.15
CA GLU A 818 -4.77 28.92 2.70
C GLU A 818 -3.44 29.13 1.96
N PHE A 819 -2.50 29.87 2.55
CA PHE A 819 -1.16 29.99 1.98
C PHE A 819 -0.37 28.68 2.10
N LEU A 820 -0.44 28.03 3.27
CA LEU A 820 0.36 26.84 3.60
C LEU A 820 -0.10 25.55 2.91
N PHE A 821 -1.36 25.52 2.49
CA PHE A 821 -1.99 24.34 1.90
C PHE A 821 -2.44 24.60 0.46
N ASN A 822 -2.25 23.60 -0.39
CA ASN A 822 -2.80 23.52 -1.72
C ASN A 822 -4.13 22.76 -1.64
N LYS A 823 -5.23 23.44 -1.97
CA LYS A 823 -6.58 22.84 -1.95
C LYS A 823 -6.85 22.09 -3.23
#